data_AF-A0A9X3ARV4-F1
#
_entry.id   AF-A0A9X3ARV4-F1
#
_cell.length_a   1.000
_cell.length_b   1.000
_cell.length_c   1.000
_cell.angle_alpha   90.00
_cell.angle_beta   90.00
_cell.angle_gamma   90.00
#
_symmetry.space_group_name_H-M   'P 1'
#
loop_
_entity.id
_entity.type
_entity.pdbx_description
1 polymer ?
#
loop_
_entity_poly.entity_id
_entity_poly.type
_entity_poly.pdbx_seq_one_letter_code
_entity_poly.pdbx_strand_id
1 'polypeptide(L)'
;MTISRADLKVFKPEQLGSSDDAGGQRTKLAVESGKLNELFRAISDIDHSQSAVDIVKCYPALDTPDTSILLDGHIFISQRPTDELVSLLIAESETLSDADRMTDMVEILESSVRAGQLIRNRLIGLLAGQDTFPRPYLQSIYQFNGREFYENITLVQGQTIVISVEYPGAEDALYPRFEHFCQIQQTVTGGTGGLVNFKPAIPFDTPNYDVTINGKTGCTHLRYTSQNDGIKYHGATKLTAATNSAVLAVESTSVELLPKVKTISISAGNALEGVEDSQGGVVGGVSNIQSMVYKTVSLPSVTGQSTYIFELPDLLISDWFNDNGIQNVKYSGAWAQNAILSVIGTTVTVIFSGYTPPVGYSIGASYISDDKYDVYYSNLTFPSNRLMVKDKLFGEITFVNTTYGKSNINMRTTSPALDITAIPLIESNNNIVGYIDATTGIVTKNLDFRGDFTYTYDCLLVETVPGEVTPPGDLTVEFILKSDSPILDTFYLTVSTTSDTLLSASANSTGVVTGAGVSGTIVNGAVSLTFTQRVYLSTLRYDISETVTLSPPPELYGLNPLRIKNGGLVNAFTAWTNIAIQHTEVQLVTSPTPAQTYNARENTRFVDITDADGKSLWTLTDTHYTWVKSTGVVTINSDFAGFTAPFILTDIMGETALVVEVNPTSLVLASPLSTTYPVGSNVSSIQNLGDLQARIGTVRDMTAWSNNWDLDGTPATANMNTVDFPIEVRNDTAVNEDWVLIFTGPTSFRCVGRRLGQIATGDTLNDFAPVNPLTLLPYFIIRSGAFGGGWNAGEAVRFRSYAASKPAMLLRTVRSGHSQITTDRAVLAFRGNES
;
A
#
# COMPACT_ATOMS: atom_id res chain seq x y z
N MET A 1 -29.74 23.56 28.82
CA MET A 1 -28.83 24.66 29.25
C MET A 1 -28.06 25.14 28.02
N THR A 2 -27.55 26.39 28.01
CA THR A 2 -26.67 26.81 26.91
C THR A 2 -25.32 26.10 26.99
N ILE A 3 -24.93 25.38 25.93
CA ILE A 3 -23.65 24.67 25.87
C ILE A 3 -22.55 25.66 25.47
N SER A 4 -21.51 25.74 26.29
CA SER A 4 -20.35 26.61 26.07
C SER A 4 -19.07 25.81 25.79
N ARG A 5 -18.00 26.50 25.37
CA ARG A 5 -16.66 25.89 25.24
C ARG A 5 -16.17 25.27 26.55
N ALA A 6 -16.60 25.79 27.71
CA ALA A 6 -16.17 25.27 29.00
C ALA A 6 -16.73 23.86 29.27
N ASP A 7 -17.86 23.51 28.66
CA ASP A 7 -18.57 22.24 28.86
C ASP A 7 -18.04 21.11 27.95
N LEU A 8 -17.25 21.45 26.93
CA LEU A 8 -16.61 20.48 26.04
C LEU A 8 -15.25 20.07 26.62
N LYS A 9 -15.15 18.83 27.10
CA LYS A 9 -13.93 18.29 27.71
C LYS A 9 -13.42 17.09 26.95
N VAL A 10 -12.11 16.88 27.00
CA VAL A 10 -11.50 15.59 26.68
C VAL A 10 -10.99 15.01 27.99
N PHE A 11 -11.53 13.88 28.43
CA PHE A 11 -11.12 13.22 29.67
C PHE A 11 -10.06 12.16 29.41
N LYS A 12 -9.22 11.95 30.43
CA LYS A 12 -8.18 10.92 30.46
C LYS A 12 -8.77 9.54 30.79
N PRO A 13 -8.16 8.46 30.29
CA PRO A 13 -8.49 7.10 30.71
C PRO A 13 -7.96 6.84 32.13
N GLU A 14 -8.29 5.67 32.70
CA GLU A 14 -7.79 5.22 34.00
C GLU A 14 -6.26 5.24 34.07
N GLN A 15 -5.60 4.86 32.98
CA GLN A 15 -4.15 4.83 32.91
C GLN A 15 -3.67 5.33 31.55
N LEU A 16 -2.82 6.36 31.56
CA LEU A 16 -2.04 6.78 30.40
C LEU A 16 -0.68 6.08 30.40
N GLY A 17 -0.09 5.89 29.23
CA GLY A 17 1.23 5.30 29.07
C GLY A 17 1.26 4.20 28.01
N SER A 18 2.36 3.43 28.02
CA SER A 18 2.64 2.38 27.04
C SER A 18 2.62 0.96 27.63
N SER A 19 2.18 0.81 28.89
CA SER A 19 2.01 -0.52 29.50
C SER A 19 0.79 -1.24 28.94
N ASP A 20 0.75 -2.56 29.04
CA ASP A 20 -0.40 -3.38 28.66
C ASP A 20 -1.70 -2.93 29.33
N ASP A 21 -1.62 -2.42 30.57
CA ASP A 21 -2.76 -1.89 31.35
C ASP A 21 -3.22 -0.47 30.96
N ALA A 22 -2.51 0.21 30.04
CA ALA A 22 -2.88 1.56 29.61
C ALA A 22 -4.24 1.56 28.87
N GLY A 23 -4.97 2.66 28.95
CA GLY A 23 -6.37 2.74 28.53
C GLY A 23 -7.32 2.46 29.69
N GLY A 24 -8.37 1.67 29.43
CA GLY A 24 -9.46 1.46 30.39
C GLY A 24 -10.43 2.65 30.46
N GLN A 25 -11.22 2.69 31.52
CA GLN A 25 -12.46 3.49 31.58
C GLN A 25 -12.20 5.00 31.59
N ARG A 26 -13.23 5.77 31.28
CA ARG A 26 -13.19 7.24 31.38
C ARG A 26 -13.07 7.68 32.84
N THR A 27 -12.13 8.58 33.13
CA THR A 27 -12.03 9.27 34.44
C THR A 27 -12.68 10.66 34.38
N LYS A 28 -12.65 11.38 35.51
CA LYS A 28 -13.02 12.80 35.58
C LYS A 28 -11.85 13.77 35.42
N LEU A 29 -10.65 13.25 35.14
CA LEU A 29 -9.47 14.07 34.93
C LEU A 29 -9.47 14.60 33.50
N ALA A 30 -9.78 15.89 33.33
CA ALA A 30 -9.74 16.53 32.02
C ALA A 30 -8.29 16.71 31.55
N VAL A 31 -8.08 16.60 30.24
CA VAL A 31 -6.86 17.03 29.57
C VAL A 31 -6.79 18.55 29.65
N GLU A 32 -5.71 19.06 30.22
CA GLU A 32 -5.48 20.50 30.30
C GLU A 32 -4.93 21.02 28.97
N SER A 33 -5.64 21.95 28.33
CA SER A 33 -5.18 22.56 27.08
C SER A 33 -3.91 23.39 27.32
N GLY A 34 -2.93 23.27 26.41
CA GLY A 34 -1.65 23.98 26.47
C GLY A 34 -0.59 23.30 27.35
N LYS A 35 -0.99 22.45 28.29
CA LYS A 35 -0.04 21.76 29.17
C LYS A 35 0.67 20.63 28.43
N LEU A 36 2.00 20.59 28.58
CA LEU A 36 2.86 19.65 27.89
C LEU A 36 2.63 18.21 28.34
N ASN A 37 2.65 17.30 27.37
CA ASN A 37 2.62 15.85 27.59
C ASN A 37 1.40 15.33 28.38
N GLU A 38 0.24 15.96 28.20
CA GLU A 38 -0.98 15.61 28.93
C GLU A 38 -1.70 14.35 28.41
N LEU A 39 -1.56 14.06 27.10
CA LEU A 39 -2.11 12.86 26.47
C LEU A 39 -1.00 11.91 26.01
N PHE A 40 -0.05 12.43 25.23
CA PHE A 40 1.14 11.71 24.82
C PHE A 40 2.32 12.03 25.74
N ARG A 41 3.21 11.07 25.96
CA ARG A 41 4.49 11.31 26.62
C ARG A 41 5.41 12.20 25.76
N ALA A 42 6.46 12.75 26.37
CA ALA A 42 7.53 13.39 25.60
C ALA A 42 8.15 12.39 24.63
N ILE A 43 8.51 12.85 23.43
CA ILE A 43 9.31 12.05 22.49
C ILE A 43 10.75 12.06 23.01
N SER A 44 11.34 10.89 23.21
CA SER A 44 12.73 10.78 23.67
C SER A 44 13.71 10.78 22.49
N ASP A 45 14.99 11.07 22.78
CA ASP A 45 16.07 10.96 21.79
C ASP A 45 16.15 9.55 21.17
N ILE A 46 15.81 8.52 21.96
CA ILE A 46 15.76 7.13 21.50
C ILE A 46 14.59 6.92 20.53
N ASP A 47 13.41 7.49 20.81
CA ASP A 47 12.25 7.40 19.91
C ASP A 47 12.57 8.05 18.54
N HIS A 48 13.30 9.17 18.52
CA HIS A 48 13.80 9.77 17.27
C HIS A 48 14.90 8.94 16.59
N SER A 49 15.72 8.21 17.33
CA SER A 49 16.78 7.39 16.75
C SER A 49 16.25 6.09 16.14
N GLN A 50 15.36 5.37 16.83
CA GLN A 50 14.95 4.02 16.44
C GLN A 50 13.56 3.97 15.79
N SER A 51 12.82 5.09 15.82
CA SER A 51 11.38 5.20 15.58
C SER A 51 10.52 4.70 16.74
N ALA A 52 9.31 5.22 16.86
CA ALA A 52 8.34 4.81 17.87
C ALA A 52 6.90 4.95 17.39
N VAL A 53 5.99 4.20 18.00
CA VAL A 53 4.54 4.39 17.89
C VAL A 53 3.98 4.51 19.29
N ASP A 54 3.23 5.58 19.57
CA ASP A 54 2.48 5.75 20.81
C ASP A 54 0.99 5.64 20.51
N ILE A 55 0.28 4.88 21.34
CA ILE A 55 -1.18 4.68 21.27
C ILE A 55 -1.79 5.24 22.55
N VAL A 56 -2.80 6.11 22.41
CA VAL A 56 -3.45 6.74 23.56
C VAL A 56 -4.97 6.71 23.38
N LYS A 57 -5.68 6.26 24.42
CA LYS A 57 -7.14 6.40 24.49
C LYS A 57 -7.52 7.70 25.19
N CYS A 58 -8.53 8.40 24.71
CA CYS A 58 -9.10 9.59 25.36
C CYS A 58 -10.62 9.64 25.17
N TYR A 59 -11.28 10.56 25.88
CA TYR A 59 -12.75 10.61 25.95
C TYR A 59 -13.28 12.03 25.74
N PRO A 60 -13.54 12.45 24.49
CA PRO A 60 -14.33 13.64 24.23
C PRO A 60 -15.73 13.49 24.87
N ALA A 61 -16.15 14.52 25.61
CA ALA A 61 -17.33 14.46 26.46
C ALA A 61 -18.00 15.83 26.60
N LEU A 62 -19.33 15.81 26.67
CA LEU A 62 -20.12 16.93 27.15
C LEU A 62 -20.24 16.85 28.68
N ASP A 63 -19.87 17.91 29.39
CA ASP A 63 -19.81 17.99 30.85
C ASP A 63 -20.76 19.07 31.38
N THR A 64 -22.07 18.91 31.13
CA THR A 64 -23.11 19.83 31.63
C THR A 64 -23.84 19.25 32.85
N PRO A 65 -24.33 20.11 33.76
CA PRO A 65 -25.09 19.71 34.94
C PRO A 65 -26.55 19.31 34.65
N ASP A 66 -26.84 18.83 33.44
CA ASP A 66 -28.16 18.44 32.95
C ASP A 66 -28.06 17.34 31.86
N THR A 67 -29.13 17.13 31.09
CA THR A 67 -29.19 16.20 29.96
C THR A 67 -29.22 16.92 28.61
N SER A 68 -28.61 18.10 28.50
CA SER A 68 -28.46 18.79 27.22
C SER A 68 -27.79 17.87 26.19
N ILE A 69 -28.18 17.99 24.92
CA ILE A 69 -27.65 17.16 23.84
C ILE A 69 -26.62 17.98 23.07
N LEU A 70 -25.41 17.44 22.92
CA LEU A 70 -24.47 17.94 21.92
C LEU A 70 -24.72 17.16 20.63
N LEU A 71 -25.24 17.85 19.61
CA LEU A 71 -25.49 17.27 18.29
C LEU A 71 -24.18 17.11 17.52
N ASP A 72 -24.03 15.97 16.84
CA ASP A 72 -22.89 15.66 15.97
C ASP A 72 -21.55 15.99 16.65
N GLY A 73 -21.34 15.51 17.87
CA GLY A 73 -20.04 15.62 18.54
C GLY A 73 -18.97 14.99 17.65
N HIS A 74 -17.86 15.67 17.40
CA HIS A 74 -16.84 15.20 16.48
C HIS A 74 -15.44 15.71 16.85
N ILE A 75 -14.42 14.93 16.48
CA ILE A 75 -13.02 15.25 16.69
C ILE A 75 -12.21 15.20 15.41
N PHE A 76 -11.15 16.01 15.36
CA PHE A 76 -10.18 16.02 14.27
C PHE A 76 -8.88 16.69 14.72
N ILE A 77 -7.80 16.43 13.99
CA ILE A 77 -6.49 17.06 14.23
C ILE A 77 -6.50 18.44 13.56
N SER A 78 -6.73 19.50 14.34
CA SER A 78 -6.82 20.88 13.85
C SER A 78 -5.46 21.45 13.43
N GLN A 79 -4.39 21.03 14.10
CA GLN A 79 -3.01 21.39 13.78
C GLN A 79 -2.15 20.14 13.86
N ARG A 80 -1.38 19.87 12.78
CA ARG A 80 -0.40 18.77 12.73
C ARG A 80 0.86 19.10 13.54
N PRO A 81 1.64 18.08 13.94
CA PRO A 81 3.00 18.28 14.44
C PRO A 81 3.83 19.17 13.51
N THR A 82 4.71 19.97 14.09
CA THR A 82 5.67 20.80 13.36
C THR A 82 6.85 19.94 12.87
N ASP A 83 7.19 18.87 13.59
CA ASP A 83 8.18 17.90 13.12
C ASP A 83 7.65 17.14 11.90
N GLU A 84 8.43 17.11 10.81
CA GLU A 84 8.10 16.29 9.64
C GLU A 84 8.29 14.79 9.90
N LEU A 85 9.06 14.41 10.93
CA LEU A 85 9.25 13.03 11.34
C LEU A 85 8.10 12.48 12.20
N VAL A 86 7.20 13.35 12.68
CA VAL A 86 6.11 12.98 13.57
C VAL A 86 4.77 13.08 12.83
N SER A 87 4.00 12.00 12.83
CA SER A 87 2.62 11.99 12.34
C SER A 87 1.66 11.71 13.50
N LEU A 88 0.44 12.24 13.38
CA LEU A 88 -0.64 12.00 14.32
C LEU A 88 -1.87 11.52 13.56
N LEU A 89 -2.54 10.50 14.10
CA LEU A 89 -3.73 9.89 13.53
C LEU A 89 -4.77 9.61 14.61
N ILE A 90 -6.01 9.48 14.17
CA ILE A 90 -7.10 8.93 14.96
C ILE A 90 -7.53 7.62 14.30
N ALA A 91 -7.56 6.53 15.07
CA ALA A 91 -8.13 5.27 14.61
C ALA A 91 -9.56 5.12 15.13
N GLU A 92 -10.50 5.07 14.20
CA GLU A 92 -11.91 4.81 14.45
C GLU A 92 -12.18 3.32 14.22
N SER A 93 -12.68 2.65 15.26
CA SER A 93 -13.20 1.28 15.20
C SER A 93 -14.52 1.21 15.95
N GLU A 94 -15.50 0.49 15.39
CA GLU A 94 -16.78 0.22 16.04
C GLU A 94 -16.64 -0.69 17.27
N THR A 95 -15.54 -1.43 17.37
CA THR A 95 -15.29 -2.35 18.50
C THR A 95 -14.59 -1.66 19.67
N LEU A 96 -14.08 -0.43 19.50
CA LEU A 96 -13.39 0.29 20.57
C LEU A 96 -14.36 0.62 21.70
N SER A 97 -14.04 0.14 22.90
CA SER A 97 -14.87 0.27 24.09
C SER A 97 -14.16 0.99 25.24
N ASP A 98 -14.95 1.43 26.23
CA ASP A 98 -14.41 2.03 27.45
C ASP A 98 -13.51 1.06 28.22
N ALA A 99 -13.76 -0.26 28.15
CA ALA A 99 -12.99 -1.25 28.88
C ALA A 99 -11.61 -1.53 28.27
N ASP A 100 -11.46 -1.27 26.97
CA ASP A 100 -10.30 -1.69 26.19
C ASP A 100 -8.98 -1.15 26.75
N ARG A 101 -8.00 -2.03 26.83
CA ARG A 101 -6.63 -1.75 27.25
C ARG A 101 -5.69 -1.70 26.06
N MET A 102 -4.40 -1.45 26.29
CA MET A 102 -3.39 -1.35 25.22
C MET A 102 -3.39 -2.61 24.35
N THR A 103 -3.47 -3.80 24.95
CA THR A 103 -3.52 -5.07 24.24
C THR A 103 -4.71 -5.16 23.29
N ASP A 104 -5.88 -4.70 23.73
CA ASP A 104 -7.10 -4.70 22.90
C ASP A 104 -6.99 -3.66 21.78
N MET A 105 -6.44 -2.49 22.05
CA MET A 105 -6.22 -1.44 21.04
C MET A 105 -5.20 -1.88 19.98
N VAL A 106 -4.11 -2.53 20.37
CA VAL A 106 -3.14 -3.15 19.45
C VAL A 106 -3.82 -4.21 18.59
N GLU A 107 -4.62 -5.09 19.19
CA GLU A 107 -5.36 -6.12 18.44
C GLU A 107 -6.37 -5.50 17.46
N ILE A 108 -7.01 -4.39 17.83
CA ILE A 108 -7.86 -3.61 16.93
C ILE A 108 -7.02 -3.12 15.74
N LEU A 109 -5.87 -2.50 15.95
CA LEU A 109 -5.01 -2.01 14.86
C LEU A 109 -4.50 -3.13 13.94
N GLU A 110 -4.12 -4.27 14.53
CA GLU A 110 -3.66 -5.47 13.84
C GLU A 110 -4.80 -6.33 13.28
N SER A 111 -6.04 -5.82 13.30
CA SER A 111 -7.20 -6.53 12.76
C SER A 111 -7.40 -6.37 11.26
N SER A 112 -6.67 -5.46 10.64
CA SER A 112 -6.88 -5.08 9.24
C SER A 112 -6.49 -6.18 8.25
N VAL A 113 -5.64 -7.12 8.66
CA VAL A 113 -5.28 -8.33 7.91
C VAL A 113 -5.57 -9.56 8.79
N ARG A 114 -6.33 -10.52 8.25
CA ARG A 114 -6.78 -11.74 8.93
C ARG A 114 -6.41 -12.99 8.12
N ALA A 115 -6.47 -14.17 8.75
CA ALA A 115 -6.41 -15.42 8.02
C ALA A 115 -7.55 -15.51 6.99
N GLY A 116 -7.18 -15.77 5.74
CA GLY A 116 -8.09 -15.81 4.60
C GLY A 116 -8.37 -17.23 4.11
N GLN A 117 -8.55 -17.35 2.79
CA GLN A 117 -8.88 -18.60 2.13
C GLN A 117 -7.83 -19.68 2.43
N LEU A 118 -8.33 -20.89 2.70
CA LEU A 118 -7.49 -22.06 2.90
C LEU A 118 -6.76 -22.42 1.60
N ILE A 119 -5.44 -22.49 1.68
CA ILE A 119 -4.57 -23.03 0.63
C ILE A 119 -4.50 -24.55 0.80
N ARG A 120 -4.20 -25.00 2.02
CA ARG A 120 -4.04 -26.42 2.35
C ARG A 120 -4.32 -26.68 3.83
N ASN A 121 -5.12 -27.69 4.12
CA ASN A 121 -5.10 -28.36 5.42
C ASN A 121 -4.07 -29.50 5.37
N ARG A 122 -3.50 -29.91 6.50
CA ARG A 122 -2.44 -30.97 6.55
C ARG A 122 -1.06 -30.50 6.07
N LEU A 123 -0.63 -29.30 6.48
CA LEU A 123 0.77 -28.90 6.35
C LEU A 123 1.65 -29.80 7.25
N ILE A 124 2.96 -29.81 6.99
CA ILE A 124 3.95 -30.47 7.86
C ILE A 124 3.97 -29.84 9.25
N GLY A 125 4.34 -30.63 10.26
CA GLY A 125 4.68 -30.14 11.59
C GLY A 125 5.97 -29.32 11.54
N LEU A 126 5.93 -28.14 12.13
CA LEU A 126 7.04 -27.18 12.20
C LEU A 126 7.45 -27.04 13.66
N LEU A 127 8.75 -26.95 13.91
CA LEU A 127 9.27 -26.66 15.25
C LEU A 127 9.31 -25.15 15.48
N ALA A 128 9.20 -24.72 16.75
CA ALA A 128 9.44 -23.34 17.12
C ALA A 128 10.82 -22.87 16.64
N GLY A 129 10.88 -21.72 15.99
CA GLY A 129 12.08 -21.18 15.34
C GLY A 129 12.32 -21.66 13.91
N GLN A 130 11.49 -22.56 13.37
CA GLN A 130 11.58 -22.98 11.97
C GLN A 130 10.91 -21.96 11.02
N ASP A 131 11.60 -21.64 9.92
CA ASP A 131 11.21 -20.62 8.95
C ASP A 131 11.16 -21.16 7.50
N THR A 132 11.15 -22.49 7.37
CA THR A 132 11.08 -23.18 6.08
C THR A 132 10.16 -24.40 6.10
N PHE A 133 9.53 -24.71 4.96
CA PHE A 133 8.84 -25.98 4.73
C PHE A 133 9.04 -26.50 3.30
N PRO A 134 8.86 -27.80 3.02
CA PRO A 134 9.14 -28.36 1.70
C PRO A 134 8.20 -27.81 0.60
N ARG A 135 8.78 -27.44 -0.55
CA ARG A 135 8.04 -26.97 -1.74
C ARG A 135 6.93 -27.89 -2.24
N PRO A 136 7.00 -29.24 -2.11
CA PRO A 136 5.90 -30.13 -2.49
C PRO A 136 4.56 -29.83 -1.78
N TYR A 137 4.57 -29.16 -0.63
CA TYR A 137 3.33 -28.75 0.06
C TYR A 137 2.58 -27.61 -0.64
N LEU A 138 3.13 -27.02 -1.71
CA LEU A 138 2.43 -26.09 -2.61
C LEU A 138 1.85 -26.78 -3.86
N GLN A 139 1.86 -28.11 -3.91
CA GLN A 139 1.31 -28.89 -5.00
C GLN A 139 0.12 -29.72 -4.53
N SER A 140 -0.98 -29.67 -5.29
CA SER A 140 -2.17 -30.50 -5.07
C SER A 140 -2.36 -31.42 -6.27
N ILE A 141 -2.72 -32.68 -6.00
CA ILE A 141 -3.00 -33.69 -7.02
C ILE A 141 -4.49 -33.96 -7.00
N TYR A 142 -5.15 -33.85 -8.16
CA TYR A 142 -6.53 -34.28 -8.33
C TYR A 142 -6.66 -35.15 -9.57
N GLN A 143 -7.64 -36.06 -9.54
CA GLN A 143 -7.96 -36.89 -10.69
C GLN A 143 -9.20 -36.35 -11.39
N PHE A 144 -9.09 -36.19 -12.70
CA PHE A 144 -10.23 -35.85 -13.56
C PHE A 144 -10.18 -36.76 -14.79
N ASN A 145 -11.27 -37.49 -15.05
CA ASN A 145 -11.39 -38.46 -16.15
C ASN A 145 -10.25 -39.49 -16.24
N GLY A 146 -9.78 -40.02 -15.09
CA GLY A 146 -8.72 -41.04 -15.05
C GLY A 146 -7.33 -40.52 -15.40
N ARG A 147 -7.14 -39.19 -15.48
CA ARG A 147 -5.84 -38.54 -15.65
C ARG A 147 -5.53 -37.72 -14.39
N GLU A 148 -4.29 -37.83 -13.93
CA GLU A 148 -3.78 -37.02 -12.81
C GLU A 148 -3.42 -35.62 -13.30
N PHE A 149 -3.91 -34.61 -12.58
CA PHE A 149 -3.58 -33.21 -12.80
C PHE A 149 -2.88 -32.66 -11.56
N TYR A 150 -1.88 -31.82 -11.82
CA TYR A 150 -1.14 -31.10 -10.80
C TYR A 150 -1.59 -29.66 -10.81
N GLU A 151 -2.06 -29.19 -9.66
CA GLU A 151 -2.30 -27.78 -9.41
C GLU A 151 -1.17 -27.24 -8.54
N ASN A 152 -0.38 -26.32 -9.09
CA ASN A 152 0.74 -25.71 -8.40
C ASN A 152 0.34 -24.33 -7.93
N ILE A 153 0.63 -24.05 -6.67
CA ILE A 153 0.45 -22.75 -6.06
C ILE A 153 1.77 -22.00 -6.17
N THR A 154 1.70 -20.78 -6.68
CA THR A 154 2.85 -19.87 -6.72
C THR A 154 2.68 -18.85 -5.63
N LEU A 155 3.64 -18.82 -4.71
CA LEU A 155 3.77 -17.76 -3.73
C LEU A 155 4.84 -16.78 -4.23
N VAL A 156 4.55 -15.48 -4.15
CA VAL A 156 5.45 -14.43 -4.65
C VAL A 156 6.31 -13.91 -3.52
N GLN A 157 7.55 -13.52 -3.82
CA GLN A 157 8.38 -12.79 -2.87
C GLN A 157 7.64 -11.56 -2.31
N GLY A 158 7.69 -11.35 -1.00
CA GLY A 158 7.00 -10.27 -0.31
C GLY A 158 5.54 -10.58 0.03
N GLN A 159 4.95 -11.68 -0.46
CA GLN A 159 3.57 -12.05 -0.16
C GLN A 159 3.42 -12.49 1.30
N THR A 160 2.44 -11.91 2.00
CA THR A 160 2.05 -12.36 3.35
C THR A 160 1.06 -13.52 3.27
N ILE A 161 1.38 -14.60 3.96
CA ILE A 161 0.56 -15.80 4.15
C ILE A 161 0.34 -16.05 5.66
N VAL A 162 -0.58 -16.95 5.98
CA VAL A 162 -0.84 -17.37 7.36
C VAL A 162 -0.61 -18.87 7.50
N ILE A 163 0.16 -19.26 8.51
CA ILE A 163 0.24 -20.63 9.01
C ILE A 163 -0.54 -20.67 10.32
N SER A 164 -1.57 -21.51 10.40
CA SER A 164 -2.46 -21.56 11.57
C SER A 164 -2.61 -22.98 12.12
N VAL A 165 -2.80 -23.07 13.44
CA VAL A 165 -3.15 -24.31 14.13
C VAL A 165 -4.62 -24.27 14.52
N GLU A 166 -5.42 -25.15 13.92
CA GLU A 166 -6.89 -25.13 14.02
C GLU A 166 -7.45 -26.51 14.36
N TYR A 167 -8.22 -26.59 15.44
CA TYR A 167 -8.98 -27.78 15.83
C TYR A 167 -10.13 -27.42 16.81
N PRO A 168 -11.20 -28.23 16.84
CA PRO A 168 -12.33 -28.02 17.75
C PRO A 168 -11.98 -28.45 19.19
N GLY A 169 -12.79 -28.05 20.16
CA GLY A 169 -12.68 -28.52 21.55
C GLY A 169 -11.70 -27.74 22.42
N ALA A 170 -11.27 -28.37 23.51
CA ALA A 170 -10.33 -27.80 24.48
C ALA A 170 -8.95 -27.60 23.86
N GLU A 171 -8.24 -26.56 24.29
CA GLU A 171 -6.89 -26.28 23.80
C GLU A 171 -5.89 -27.36 24.23
N ASP A 172 -5.04 -27.78 23.30
CA ASP A 172 -3.95 -28.72 23.53
C ASP A 172 -2.72 -27.97 24.06
N ALA A 173 -2.08 -28.53 25.09
CA ALA A 173 -0.95 -27.88 25.76
C ALA A 173 0.34 -27.89 24.95
N LEU A 174 0.53 -28.85 24.04
CA LEU A 174 1.69 -28.94 23.16
C LEU A 174 1.49 -28.12 21.88
N TYR A 175 0.24 -28.06 21.40
CA TYR A 175 -0.12 -27.43 20.13
C TYR A 175 -1.21 -26.37 20.32
N PRO A 176 -0.90 -25.21 20.93
CA PRO A 176 -1.89 -24.15 21.13
C PRO A 176 -2.47 -23.66 19.80
N ARG A 177 -3.69 -23.12 19.81
CA ARG A 177 -4.29 -22.54 18.59
C ARG A 177 -3.73 -21.15 18.36
N PHE A 178 -3.27 -20.88 17.15
CA PHE A 178 -2.77 -19.56 16.77
C PHE A 178 -2.84 -19.33 15.26
N GLU A 179 -2.71 -18.06 14.87
CA GLU A 179 -2.51 -17.61 13.50
C GLU A 179 -1.14 -16.94 13.40
N HIS A 180 -0.25 -17.46 12.55
CA HIS A 180 1.09 -16.90 12.33
C HIS A 180 1.20 -16.28 10.95
N PHE A 181 1.27 -14.96 10.92
CA PHE A 181 1.47 -14.18 9.72
C PHE A 181 2.95 -14.17 9.36
N CYS A 182 3.27 -14.58 8.14
CA CYS A 182 4.64 -14.60 7.65
C CYS A 182 4.72 -14.20 6.17
N GLN A 183 5.85 -13.62 5.80
CA GLN A 183 6.15 -13.13 4.47
C GLN A 183 7.10 -14.07 3.73
N ILE A 184 6.77 -14.36 2.48
CA ILE A 184 7.56 -15.20 1.59
C ILE A 184 8.83 -14.47 1.14
N GLN A 185 9.98 -15.11 1.28
CA GLN A 185 11.28 -14.49 1.05
C GLN A 185 11.73 -14.57 -0.41
N GLN A 186 11.19 -15.52 -1.17
CA GLN A 186 11.51 -15.72 -2.58
C GLN A 186 10.31 -16.31 -3.32
N THR A 187 10.06 -15.85 -4.55
CA THR A 187 9.00 -16.41 -5.39
C THR A 187 9.23 -17.90 -5.62
N VAL A 188 8.22 -18.70 -5.30
CA VAL A 188 8.29 -20.16 -5.33
C VAL A 188 6.99 -20.75 -5.84
N THR A 189 7.10 -21.61 -6.85
CA THR A 189 5.97 -22.39 -7.42
C THR A 189 6.07 -23.85 -6.98
N GLY A 190 4.92 -24.46 -6.67
CA GLY A 190 4.81 -25.88 -6.32
C GLY A 190 5.54 -26.81 -7.30
N GLY A 191 6.23 -27.82 -6.77
CA GLY A 191 7.04 -28.76 -7.53
C GLY A 191 7.85 -29.70 -6.64
N THR A 192 8.66 -30.57 -7.26
CA THR A 192 9.46 -31.58 -6.57
C THR A 192 10.77 -30.99 -6.02
N GLY A 193 11.11 -31.29 -4.76
CA GLY A 193 12.32 -30.79 -4.10
C GLY A 193 12.31 -29.27 -3.82
N GLY A 194 13.23 -28.79 -2.98
CA GLY A 194 13.33 -27.39 -2.58
C GLY A 194 12.48 -27.00 -1.38
N LEU A 195 12.62 -25.74 -0.94
CA LEU A 195 12.02 -25.19 0.27
C LEU A 195 11.24 -23.91 -0.06
N VAL A 196 10.20 -23.66 0.73
CA VAL A 196 9.54 -22.36 0.86
C VAL A 196 10.17 -21.66 2.06
N ASN A 197 10.77 -20.50 1.84
CA ASN A 197 11.38 -19.67 2.88
C ASN A 197 10.40 -18.55 3.27
N PHE A 198 10.14 -18.38 4.56
CA PHE A 198 9.25 -17.35 5.07
C PHE A 198 9.83 -16.67 6.32
N LYS A 199 9.37 -15.47 6.66
CA LYS A 199 9.72 -14.79 7.92
C LYS A 199 8.54 -14.02 8.50
N PRO A 200 8.38 -13.91 9.82
CA PRO A 200 9.23 -14.50 10.86
C PRO A 200 9.05 -16.03 10.98
N ALA A 201 9.97 -16.67 11.71
CA ALA A 201 9.90 -18.10 12.03
C ALA A 201 8.69 -18.41 12.91
N ILE A 202 8.25 -19.67 12.92
CA ILE A 202 7.10 -20.13 13.70
C ILE A 202 7.36 -19.98 15.22
N PRO A 203 6.40 -19.44 16.00
CA PRO A 203 6.60 -19.16 17.43
C PRO A 203 6.41 -20.39 18.33
N PHE A 204 5.57 -21.35 17.91
CA PHE A 204 5.22 -22.55 18.68
C PHE A 204 5.23 -23.78 17.78
N ASP A 205 5.55 -24.95 18.33
CA ASP A 205 5.48 -26.20 17.59
C ASP A 205 4.09 -26.39 16.96
N THR A 206 4.04 -26.87 15.71
CA THR A 206 2.79 -27.20 15.03
C THR A 206 2.66 -28.72 14.87
N PRO A 207 1.43 -29.25 14.97
CA PRO A 207 1.20 -30.69 14.85
C PRO A 207 1.50 -31.14 13.42
N ASN A 208 2.16 -32.29 13.28
CA ASN A 208 2.33 -32.91 11.98
C ASN A 208 0.98 -33.38 11.40
N TYR A 209 0.92 -33.60 10.10
CA TYR A 209 -0.34 -33.87 9.39
C TYR A 209 -1.12 -35.10 9.88
N ASP A 210 -0.44 -36.02 10.57
CA ASP A 210 -0.95 -37.28 11.12
C ASP A 210 -1.30 -37.20 12.63
N VAL A 211 -0.90 -36.13 13.31
CA VAL A 211 -1.24 -35.91 14.73
C VAL A 211 -2.75 -35.65 14.84
N THR A 212 -3.40 -36.31 15.80
CA THR A 212 -4.83 -36.18 16.08
C THR A 212 -5.05 -35.39 17.37
N ILE A 213 -5.77 -34.27 17.28
CA ILE A 213 -6.14 -33.42 18.42
C ILE A 213 -7.67 -33.31 18.46
N ASN A 214 -8.30 -33.67 19.58
CA ASN A 214 -9.75 -33.66 19.75
C ASN A 214 -10.52 -34.35 18.61
N GLY A 215 -9.97 -35.46 18.09
CA GLY A 215 -10.56 -36.22 16.99
C GLY A 215 -10.34 -35.63 15.59
N LYS A 216 -9.55 -34.57 15.45
CA LYS A 216 -9.21 -33.94 14.16
C LYS A 216 -7.75 -34.17 13.80
N THR A 217 -7.47 -34.51 12.54
CA THR A 217 -6.11 -34.55 11.96
C THR A 217 -5.90 -33.39 10.98
N GLY A 218 -4.63 -33.10 10.66
CA GLY A 218 -4.30 -32.05 9.70
C GLY A 218 -4.48 -30.65 10.25
N CYS A 219 -4.25 -30.47 11.56
CA CYS A 219 -4.55 -29.24 12.28
C CYS A 219 -3.66 -28.06 11.88
N THR A 220 -2.52 -28.29 11.24
CA THR A 220 -1.68 -27.22 10.65
C THR A 220 -2.18 -26.86 9.26
N HIS A 221 -2.60 -25.61 9.10
CA HIS A 221 -3.19 -25.06 7.90
C HIS A 221 -2.27 -23.99 7.29
N LEU A 222 -2.25 -23.94 5.96
CA LEU A 222 -1.64 -22.87 5.18
C LEU A 222 -2.76 -22.06 4.54
N ARG A 223 -2.75 -20.73 4.68
CA ARG A 223 -3.81 -19.83 4.23
C ARG A 223 -3.26 -18.60 3.54
N TYR A 224 -4.06 -18.05 2.63
CA TYR A 224 -3.88 -16.67 2.19
C TYR A 224 -4.26 -15.70 3.31
N THR A 225 -3.94 -14.43 3.11
CA THR A 225 -4.47 -13.34 3.94
C THR A 225 -5.77 -12.81 3.35
N SER A 226 -6.62 -12.26 4.21
CA SER A 226 -7.77 -11.44 3.83
C SER A 226 -7.65 -10.08 4.47
N GLN A 227 -8.23 -9.07 3.84
CA GLN A 227 -8.17 -7.68 4.29
C GLN A 227 -9.55 -7.24 4.79
N ASN A 228 -9.60 -6.57 5.94
CA ASN A 228 -10.84 -6.04 6.53
C ASN A 228 -10.78 -4.51 6.66
N ASP A 229 -11.83 -3.81 6.24
CA ASP A 229 -11.95 -2.34 6.35
C ASP A 229 -12.58 -1.89 7.68
N GLY A 230 -12.46 -2.71 8.73
CA GLY A 230 -13.07 -2.45 10.05
C GLY A 230 -12.46 -1.29 10.84
N ILE A 231 -11.44 -0.63 10.31
CA ILE A 231 -10.79 0.53 10.92
C ILE A 231 -10.73 1.66 9.90
N LYS A 232 -11.19 2.84 10.31
CA LYS A 232 -10.97 4.08 9.55
C LYS A 232 -9.88 4.90 10.24
N TYR A 233 -9.01 5.51 9.44
CA TYR A 233 -7.98 6.40 9.95
C TYR A 233 -8.33 7.83 9.57
N HIS A 234 -8.16 8.74 10.52
CA HIS A 234 -8.37 10.17 10.32
C HIS A 234 -7.05 10.91 10.57
N GLY A 235 -6.54 11.56 9.54
CA GLY A 235 -5.33 12.37 9.61
C GLY A 235 -5.56 13.81 9.18
N ALA A 236 -4.46 14.55 9.06
CA ALA A 236 -4.44 15.92 8.56
C ALA A 236 -3.40 16.07 7.46
N THR A 237 -3.70 16.94 6.49
CA THR A 237 -2.84 17.30 5.36
C THR A 237 -2.92 18.81 5.14
N LYS A 238 -2.13 19.35 4.20
CA LYS A 238 -2.19 20.77 3.84
C LYS A 238 -2.62 20.97 2.41
N LEU A 239 -3.29 22.10 2.13
CA LEU A 239 -3.52 22.56 0.77
C LEU A 239 -2.21 22.92 0.09
N THR A 240 -2.02 22.45 -1.14
CA THR A 240 -0.88 22.80 -2.01
C THR A 240 -1.19 23.98 -2.94
N ALA A 241 -2.45 24.38 -3.03
CA ALA A 241 -2.90 25.57 -3.75
C ALA A 241 -4.06 26.24 -3.02
N ALA A 242 -4.16 27.57 -3.12
CA ALA A 242 -5.32 28.30 -2.62
C ALA A 242 -6.57 27.92 -3.45
N THR A 243 -7.71 27.72 -2.79
CA THR A 243 -8.93 27.27 -3.48
C THR A 243 -10.20 27.63 -2.71
N ASN A 244 -11.29 27.80 -3.45
CA ASN A 244 -12.68 27.74 -2.97
C ASN A 244 -13.52 26.71 -3.76
N SER A 245 -12.86 25.88 -4.57
CA SER A 245 -13.51 24.91 -5.45
C SER A 245 -13.93 23.64 -4.69
N ALA A 246 -14.68 22.77 -5.37
CA ALA A 246 -14.96 21.42 -4.89
C ALA A 246 -13.76 20.47 -5.01
N VAL A 247 -12.70 20.85 -5.74
CA VAL A 247 -11.47 20.04 -5.85
C VAL A 247 -10.36 20.70 -5.05
N LEU A 248 -9.85 19.99 -4.05
CA LEU A 248 -8.76 20.44 -3.19
C LEU A 248 -7.47 19.72 -3.59
N ALA A 249 -6.45 20.48 -3.98
CA ALA A 249 -5.10 19.94 -4.12
C ALA A 249 -4.44 19.87 -2.73
N VAL A 250 -3.99 18.68 -2.33
CA VAL A 250 -3.40 18.40 -1.00
C VAL A 250 -2.06 17.70 -1.11
N GLU A 251 -1.23 17.81 -0.07
CA GLU A 251 0.12 17.20 -0.06
C GLU A 251 0.06 15.67 -0.21
N SER A 252 -0.85 15.03 0.52
CA SER A 252 -1.09 13.58 0.50
C SER A 252 -2.44 13.28 1.16
N THR A 253 -3.10 12.22 0.71
CA THR A 253 -4.30 11.65 1.35
C THR A 253 -4.02 10.39 2.18
N SER A 254 -2.77 9.93 2.18
CA SER A 254 -2.32 8.75 2.93
C SER A 254 -1.17 9.11 3.85
N VAL A 255 -1.00 8.31 4.90
CA VAL A 255 -0.09 8.58 6.01
C VAL A 255 0.52 7.28 6.51
N GLU A 256 1.77 7.37 6.93
CA GLU A 256 2.49 6.25 7.52
C GLU A 256 2.05 6.08 8.98
N LEU A 257 1.33 4.98 9.24
CA LEU A 257 1.00 4.49 10.58
C LEU A 257 2.24 3.85 11.22
N LEU A 258 2.99 3.07 10.44
CA LEU A 258 4.20 2.41 10.92
C LEU A 258 5.43 3.20 10.49
N PRO A 259 6.43 3.32 11.37
CA PRO A 259 7.64 4.01 11.02
C PRO A 259 8.40 3.22 9.96
N LYS A 260 8.96 3.96 9.01
CA LYS A 260 9.71 3.42 7.88
C LYS A 260 10.99 4.22 7.73
N VAL A 261 12.12 3.52 7.70
CA VAL A 261 13.43 4.12 7.45
C VAL A 261 13.66 4.12 5.96
N LYS A 262 13.78 5.31 5.38
CA LYS A 262 14.17 5.48 3.98
C LYS A 262 15.69 5.54 3.92
N THR A 263 16.31 4.53 3.35
CA THR A 263 17.75 4.50 3.07
C THR A 263 17.99 4.62 1.58
N ILE A 264 19.14 5.16 1.22
CA ILE A 264 19.59 5.19 -0.15
C ILE A 264 20.37 3.89 -0.39
N SER A 265 19.88 3.06 -1.31
CA SER A 265 20.64 1.93 -1.83
C SER A 265 21.26 2.35 -3.16
N ILE A 266 22.55 2.06 -3.34
CA ILE A 266 23.27 2.38 -4.57
C ILE A 266 23.35 1.12 -5.41
N SER A 267 22.75 1.17 -6.60
CA SER A 267 22.90 0.15 -7.63
C SER A 267 23.92 0.64 -8.64
N ALA A 268 25.17 0.17 -8.54
CA ALA A 268 26.29 0.62 -9.36
C ALA A 268 26.73 -0.45 -10.37
N GLY A 269 27.22 -0.01 -11.53
CA GLY A 269 27.78 -0.84 -12.58
C GLY A 269 26.74 -1.69 -13.31
N ASN A 270 25.48 -1.27 -13.33
CA ASN A 270 24.41 -2.01 -14.01
C ASN A 270 24.70 -2.09 -15.50
N ALA A 271 24.65 -3.31 -16.03
CA ALA A 271 24.70 -3.56 -17.46
C ALA A 271 23.28 -3.63 -18.04
N LEU A 272 23.18 -3.37 -19.34
CA LEU A 272 21.97 -3.66 -20.10
C LEU A 272 21.78 -5.18 -20.19
N GLU A 273 20.57 -5.66 -19.92
CA GLU A 273 20.17 -7.06 -20.07
C GLU A 273 18.93 -7.13 -20.94
N GLY A 274 18.87 -8.09 -21.87
CA GLY A 274 17.72 -8.27 -22.76
C GLY A 274 17.55 -7.19 -23.83
N VAL A 275 18.54 -6.31 -24.00
CA VAL A 275 18.58 -5.31 -25.08
C VAL A 275 19.34 -5.90 -26.26
N GLU A 276 18.70 -5.95 -27.42
CA GLU A 276 19.33 -6.33 -28.70
C GLU A 276 20.17 -5.15 -29.20
N ASP A 277 21.43 -5.39 -29.54
CA ASP A 277 22.26 -4.38 -30.19
C ASP A 277 21.98 -4.31 -31.71
N SER A 278 22.48 -3.26 -32.38
CA SER A 278 22.47 -3.14 -33.85
C SER A 278 23.12 -4.31 -34.59
N GLN A 279 23.87 -5.17 -33.89
CA GLN A 279 24.48 -6.37 -34.42
C GLN A 279 23.62 -7.61 -34.19
N GLY A 280 22.38 -7.51 -33.69
CA GLY A 280 21.50 -8.66 -33.43
C GLY A 280 22.05 -9.62 -32.36
N GLY A 281 23.05 -9.19 -31.59
CA GLY A 281 23.55 -9.88 -30.41
C GLY A 281 22.78 -9.47 -29.17
N VAL A 282 22.55 -10.40 -28.26
CA VAL A 282 22.22 -10.04 -26.87
C VAL A 282 23.52 -9.57 -26.25
N VAL A 283 23.53 -8.33 -25.77
CA VAL A 283 24.64 -7.72 -25.02
C VAL A 283 25.16 -8.70 -23.95
N GLY A 284 26.40 -9.17 -24.11
CA GLY A 284 27.06 -10.14 -23.20
C GLY A 284 27.27 -11.57 -23.75
N GLY A 285 26.91 -11.85 -25.01
CA GLY A 285 27.13 -13.16 -25.66
C GLY A 285 28.43 -13.31 -26.48
N VAL A 286 28.85 -14.55 -26.74
CA VAL A 286 29.99 -14.93 -27.60
C VAL A 286 29.65 -14.62 -29.07
N SER A 287 30.59 -14.06 -29.86
CA SER A 287 30.43 -13.78 -31.29
C SER A 287 30.07 -15.04 -32.06
N ASN A 288 28.83 -15.10 -32.54
CA ASN A 288 28.28 -16.20 -33.33
C ASN A 288 27.88 -15.68 -34.72
N ILE A 289 27.96 -16.55 -35.73
CA ILE A 289 27.31 -16.34 -37.03
C ILE A 289 25.82 -16.01 -36.83
N GLN A 290 25.38 -14.91 -37.46
CA GLN A 290 24.04 -14.34 -37.31
C GLN A 290 22.95 -15.36 -37.67
N SER A 291 21.97 -15.56 -36.80
CA SER A 291 20.74 -16.27 -37.17
C SER A 291 19.86 -15.36 -38.04
N MET A 292 19.04 -15.96 -38.90
CA MET A 292 18.08 -15.22 -39.71
C MET A 292 16.99 -14.62 -38.81
N VAL A 293 16.75 -13.31 -38.92
CA VAL A 293 15.76 -12.57 -38.13
C VAL A 293 14.65 -12.03 -39.03
N TYR A 294 13.42 -11.98 -38.51
CA TYR A 294 12.28 -11.39 -39.21
C TYR A 294 11.98 -9.99 -38.65
N LYS A 295 11.85 -9.00 -39.53
CA LYS A 295 11.27 -7.68 -39.22
C LYS A 295 9.77 -7.86 -39.00
N THR A 296 9.20 -7.23 -37.98
CA THR A 296 7.77 -7.39 -37.65
C THR A 296 7.03 -6.07 -37.81
N VAL A 297 5.89 -6.10 -38.49
CA VAL A 297 4.93 -5.00 -38.56
C VAL A 297 3.59 -5.48 -38.00
N SER A 298 2.86 -4.60 -37.32
CA SER A 298 1.53 -4.93 -36.81
C SER A 298 0.56 -3.76 -36.84
N LEU A 299 -0.72 -4.09 -36.91
CA LEU A 299 -1.85 -3.17 -36.85
C LEU A 299 -2.80 -3.62 -35.72
N PRO A 300 -3.48 -2.68 -35.05
CA PRO A 300 -4.52 -3.03 -34.08
C PRO A 300 -5.71 -3.68 -34.79
N SER A 301 -6.34 -4.65 -34.13
CA SER A 301 -7.57 -5.29 -34.62
C SER A 301 -8.75 -4.32 -34.59
N VAL A 302 -9.57 -4.35 -35.65
CA VAL A 302 -10.76 -3.51 -35.83
C VAL A 302 -12.00 -4.39 -35.86
N THR A 303 -13.07 -3.96 -35.17
CA THR A 303 -14.34 -4.69 -35.09
C THR A 303 -14.87 -5.05 -36.48
N GLY A 304 -15.09 -6.35 -36.72
CA GLY A 304 -15.68 -6.85 -37.97
C GLY A 304 -14.72 -6.92 -39.17
N GLN A 305 -13.44 -6.55 -39.00
CA GLN A 305 -12.45 -6.62 -40.07
C GLN A 305 -11.73 -7.98 -40.06
N SER A 306 -11.81 -8.69 -41.19
CA SER A 306 -11.18 -10.00 -41.40
C SER A 306 -9.94 -9.98 -42.30
N THR A 307 -9.63 -8.83 -42.91
CA THR A 307 -8.52 -8.69 -43.87
C THR A 307 -7.68 -7.48 -43.52
N TYR A 308 -6.38 -7.68 -43.42
CA TYR A 308 -5.39 -6.64 -43.07
C TYR A 308 -4.30 -6.64 -44.15
N ILE A 309 -3.99 -5.46 -44.68
CA ILE A 309 -3.04 -5.29 -45.78
C ILE A 309 -1.83 -4.53 -45.23
N PHE A 310 -0.65 -5.06 -45.52
CA PHE A 310 0.65 -4.47 -45.17
C PHE A 310 1.42 -4.19 -46.45
N GLU A 311 1.86 -2.94 -46.62
CA GLU A 311 2.81 -2.58 -47.67
C GLU A 311 4.21 -2.66 -47.08
N LEU A 312 5.02 -3.57 -47.60
CA LEU A 312 6.37 -3.88 -47.11
C LEU A 312 7.39 -3.53 -48.20
N PRO A 313 7.76 -2.25 -48.34
CA PRO A 313 8.59 -1.78 -49.45
C PRO A 313 9.97 -2.44 -49.48
N ASP A 314 10.46 -2.88 -48.32
CA ASP A 314 11.74 -3.56 -48.14
C ASP A 314 11.61 -5.08 -48.02
N LEU A 315 10.55 -5.70 -48.56
CA LEU A 315 10.40 -7.15 -48.54
C LEU A 315 11.40 -7.81 -49.50
N LEU A 316 12.26 -8.71 -48.99
CA LEU A 316 13.15 -9.51 -49.83
C LEU A 316 12.36 -10.54 -50.65
N ILE A 317 12.24 -10.26 -51.95
CA ILE A 317 11.58 -11.12 -52.94
C ILE A 317 12.63 -11.91 -53.70
N SER A 318 12.58 -13.23 -53.57
CA SER A 318 13.50 -14.15 -54.23
C SER A 318 12.89 -15.55 -54.33
N ASP A 319 13.11 -16.24 -55.46
CA ASP A 319 12.68 -17.62 -55.65
C ASP A 319 13.42 -18.60 -54.72
N TRP A 320 14.58 -18.20 -54.18
CA TRP A 320 15.41 -19.02 -53.28
C TRP A 320 14.66 -19.51 -52.04
N PHE A 321 13.72 -18.70 -51.53
CA PHE A 321 12.89 -19.07 -50.38
C PHE A 321 11.98 -20.26 -50.70
N ASN A 322 11.35 -20.25 -51.88
CA ASN A 322 10.50 -21.34 -52.33
C ASN A 322 11.32 -22.61 -52.62
N ASP A 323 12.45 -22.43 -53.30
CA ASP A 323 13.33 -23.53 -53.70
C ASP A 323 13.93 -24.28 -52.50
N ASN A 324 14.15 -23.59 -51.38
CA ASN A 324 14.73 -24.16 -50.15
C ASN A 324 13.69 -24.43 -49.04
N GLY A 325 12.39 -24.28 -49.32
CA GLY A 325 11.31 -24.56 -48.35
C GLY A 325 11.30 -23.61 -47.14
N ILE A 326 11.82 -22.38 -47.29
CA ILE A 326 11.88 -21.36 -46.24
C ILE A 326 10.81 -20.30 -46.52
N GLN A 327 10.00 -19.96 -45.52
CA GLN A 327 9.03 -18.88 -45.63
C GLN A 327 9.71 -17.51 -45.45
N ASN A 328 9.60 -16.62 -46.44
CA ASN A 328 10.11 -15.24 -46.37
C ASN A 328 9.16 -14.27 -45.63
N VAL A 329 7.90 -14.67 -45.44
CA VAL A 329 6.90 -13.99 -44.61
C VAL A 329 6.20 -14.98 -43.70
N LYS A 330 5.96 -14.58 -42.45
CA LYS A 330 5.28 -15.34 -41.39
C LYS A 330 4.19 -14.50 -40.73
N TYR A 331 3.20 -15.17 -40.17
CA TYR A 331 2.17 -14.54 -39.36
C TYR A 331 2.76 -14.09 -38.01
N SER A 332 2.29 -12.97 -37.46
CA SER A 332 2.68 -12.52 -36.12
C SER A 332 1.50 -11.89 -35.34
N GLY A 333 1.63 -11.81 -34.01
CA GLY A 333 0.59 -11.32 -33.11
C GLY A 333 -0.29 -12.41 -32.48
N ALA A 334 -1.28 -11.99 -31.68
CA ALA A 334 -2.01 -12.84 -30.74
C ALA A 334 -3.01 -13.84 -31.38
N TRP A 335 -3.29 -13.70 -32.68
CA TRP A 335 -4.26 -14.51 -33.42
C TRP A 335 -3.68 -15.18 -34.66
N ALA A 336 -2.35 -15.18 -34.77
CA ALA A 336 -1.63 -15.50 -36.00
C ALA A 336 -1.91 -16.92 -36.55
N GLN A 337 -2.26 -17.88 -35.68
CA GLN A 337 -2.59 -19.27 -36.03
C GLN A 337 -3.88 -19.46 -36.86
N ASN A 338 -4.75 -18.44 -36.95
CA ASN A 338 -6.05 -18.52 -37.62
C ASN A 338 -6.09 -17.75 -38.95
N ALA A 339 -4.93 -17.31 -39.45
CA ALA A 339 -4.80 -16.47 -40.64
C ALA A 339 -4.11 -17.20 -41.80
N ILE A 340 -4.41 -16.75 -43.01
CA ILE A 340 -3.72 -17.13 -44.25
C ILE A 340 -2.99 -15.91 -44.78
N LEU A 341 -1.76 -16.10 -45.26
CA LEU A 341 -0.97 -15.08 -45.93
C LEU A 341 -1.14 -15.18 -47.45
N SER A 342 -1.29 -14.03 -48.10
CA SER A 342 -1.14 -13.87 -49.55
C SER A 342 -0.14 -12.77 -49.80
N VAL A 343 0.90 -13.06 -50.59
CA VAL A 343 1.99 -12.12 -50.92
C VAL A 343 1.96 -11.89 -52.42
N ILE A 344 1.80 -10.63 -52.84
CA ILE A 344 1.85 -10.21 -54.25
C ILE A 344 2.78 -9.01 -54.33
N GLY A 345 3.99 -9.21 -54.87
CA GLY A 345 5.03 -8.18 -54.79
C GLY A 345 5.39 -7.87 -53.34
N THR A 346 5.44 -6.58 -53.00
CA THR A 346 5.70 -6.06 -51.64
C THR A 346 4.45 -5.97 -50.78
N THR A 347 3.27 -6.29 -51.33
CA THR A 347 2.01 -6.23 -50.59
C THR A 347 1.71 -7.59 -49.95
N VAL A 348 1.58 -7.58 -48.63
CA VAL A 348 1.21 -8.76 -47.82
C VAL A 348 -0.19 -8.61 -47.29
N THR A 349 -1.06 -9.55 -47.63
CA THR A 349 -2.45 -9.60 -47.15
C THR A 349 -2.59 -10.73 -46.14
N VAL A 350 -3.00 -10.39 -44.92
CA VAL A 350 -3.38 -11.32 -43.85
C VAL A 350 -4.90 -11.48 -43.86
N ILE A 351 -5.38 -12.70 -44.11
CA ILE A 351 -6.80 -13.01 -44.28
C ILE A 351 -7.25 -14.02 -43.21
N PHE A 352 -8.22 -13.63 -42.38
CA PHE A 352 -8.89 -14.53 -41.45
C PHE A 352 -10.14 -15.11 -42.11
N SER A 353 -10.22 -16.43 -42.23
CA SER A 353 -11.34 -17.13 -42.85
C SER A 353 -12.26 -17.73 -41.78
N GLY A 354 -13.53 -17.31 -41.77
CA GLY A 354 -14.54 -17.80 -40.82
C GLY A 354 -14.47 -17.19 -39.41
N TYR A 355 -13.61 -16.19 -39.18
CA TYR A 355 -13.43 -15.55 -37.88
C TYR A 355 -12.96 -14.09 -38.04
N THR A 356 -13.39 -13.19 -37.15
CA THR A 356 -12.90 -11.79 -37.07
C THR A 356 -12.22 -11.57 -35.72
N PRO A 357 -10.96 -11.10 -35.67
CA PRO A 357 -10.28 -10.83 -34.42
C PRO A 357 -11.05 -9.84 -33.52
N PRO A 358 -11.16 -10.07 -32.19
CA PRO A 358 -11.76 -9.13 -31.27
C PRO A 358 -10.92 -7.85 -31.16
N VAL A 359 -11.50 -6.74 -30.71
CA VAL A 359 -10.78 -5.47 -30.48
C VAL A 359 -9.76 -5.61 -29.34
N GLY A 360 -8.60 -4.96 -29.46
CA GLY A 360 -7.56 -4.94 -28.43
C GLY A 360 -6.42 -5.94 -28.65
N TYR A 361 -6.39 -6.62 -29.80
CA TYR A 361 -5.33 -7.53 -30.19
C TYR A 361 -4.48 -6.94 -31.32
N SER A 362 -3.24 -7.40 -31.44
CA SER A 362 -2.33 -7.03 -32.53
C SER A 362 -2.33 -8.09 -33.63
N ILE A 363 -2.54 -7.64 -34.88
CA ILE A 363 -2.47 -8.45 -36.11
C ILE A 363 -1.19 -8.06 -36.84
N GLY A 364 -0.31 -9.01 -37.11
CA GLY A 364 0.99 -8.71 -37.71
C GLY A 364 1.44 -9.66 -38.80
N ALA A 365 2.42 -9.18 -39.55
CA ALA A 365 3.25 -9.94 -40.47
C ALA A 365 4.73 -9.76 -40.08
N SER A 366 5.49 -10.85 -40.13
CA SER A 366 6.93 -10.87 -39.90
C SER A 366 7.62 -11.30 -41.19
N TYR A 367 8.63 -10.56 -41.66
CA TYR A 367 9.22 -10.74 -42.99
C TYR A 367 10.73 -10.54 -43.00
N ILE A 368 11.39 -11.01 -44.05
CA ILE A 368 12.83 -10.81 -44.27
C ILE A 368 13.01 -9.55 -45.12
N SER A 369 13.83 -8.63 -44.62
CA SER A 369 14.05 -7.32 -45.25
C SER A 369 15.21 -7.34 -46.24
N ASP A 370 15.05 -6.76 -47.42
CA ASP A 370 16.10 -6.61 -48.43
C ASP A 370 17.12 -5.52 -48.07
N ASP A 371 16.76 -4.59 -47.16
CA ASP A 371 17.69 -3.65 -46.55
C ASP A 371 18.77 -4.36 -45.70
N LYS A 372 18.49 -5.58 -45.22
CA LYS A 372 19.37 -6.31 -44.30
C LYS A 372 19.90 -7.61 -44.88
N TYR A 373 19.15 -8.27 -45.75
CA TYR A 373 19.49 -9.58 -46.29
C TYR A 373 19.49 -9.55 -47.80
N ASP A 374 20.37 -10.33 -48.39
CA ASP A 374 20.43 -10.53 -49.85
C ASP A 374 20.70 -12.01 -50.15
N VAL A 375 20.24 -12.49 -51.30
CA VAL A 375 20.47 -13.86 -51.73
C VAL A 375 21.62 -13.90 -52.73
N TYR A 376 22.64 -14.68 -52.42
CA TYR A 376 23.84 -14.79 -53.21
C TYR A 376 23.88 -16.12 -53.96
N TYR A 377 23.95 -16.05 -55.30
CA TYR A 377 23.83 -17.19 -56.22
C TYR A 377 25.16 -17.57 -56.88
N SER A 378 26.29 -17.31 -56.22
CA SER A 378 27.62 -17.50 -56.81
C SER A 378 28.54 -18.28 -55.86
N ASN A 379 29.45 -19.05 -56.45
CA ASN A 379 30.52 -19.73 -55.75
C ASN A 379 31.82 -18.90 -55.66
N LEU A 380 31.77 -17.62 -56.08
CA LEU A 380 32.83 -16.64 -55.92
C LEU A 380 32.86 -16.07 -54.50
N THR A 381 33.96 -15.41 -54.13
CA THR A 381 34.11 -14.76 -52.83
C THR A 381 32.96 -13.81 -52.52
N PHE A 382 32.47 -13.82 -51.28
CA PHE A 382 31.41 -12.92 -50.83
C PHE A 382 31.83 -11.45 -50.97
N PRO A 383 30.87 -10.53 -51.18
CA PRO A 383 31.12 -9.10 -51.05
C PRO A 383 31.72 -8.77 -49.68
N SER A 384 32.69 -7.86 -49.62
CA SER A 384 33.45 -7.56 -48.39
C SER A 384 32.61 -6.99 -47.23
N ASN A 385 31.37 -6.62 -47.49
CA ASN A 385 30.39 -6.08 -46.55
C ASN A 385 29.26 -7.08 -46.23
N ARG A 386 29.40 -8.35 -46.58
CA ARG A 386 28.36 -9.37 -46.41
C ARG A 386 28.91 -10.57 -45.65
N LEU A 387 28.15 -11.04 -44.66
CA LEU A 387 28.43 -12.27 -43.94
C LEU A 387 27.37 -13.32 -44.27
N MET A 388 27.77 -14.58 -44.19
CA MET A 388 26.84 -15.69 -44.35
C MET A 388 25.88 -15.83 -43.17
N VAL A 389 24.60 -16.09 -43.45
CA VAL A 389 23.59 -16.35 -42.41
C VAL A 389 23.64 -17.80 -41.95
N LYS A 390 23.51 -18.01 -40.63
CA LYS A 390 23.58 -19.31 -39.98
C LYS A 390 22.58 -20.32 -40.56
N ASP A 391 23.09 -21.47 -40.99
CA ASP A 391 22.35 -22.60 -41.55
C ASP A 391 21.47 -22.21 -42.78
N LYS A 392 21.93 -21.25 -43.60
CA LYS A 392 21.22 -20.75 -44.80
C LYS A 392 22.06 -20.79 -46.08
N LEU A 393 22.83 -21.86 -46.27
CA LEU A 393 23.56 -22.17 -47.50
C LEU A 393 23.16 -23.57 -47.93
N PHE A 394 22.73 -23.64 -49.19
CA PHE A 394 22.27 -24.86 -49.84
C PHE A 394 22.99 -24.95 -51.18
N GLY A 395 23.47 -26.14 -51.55
CA GLY A 395 24.22 -26.31 -52.78
C GLY A 395 24.32 -27.76 -53.26
N GLU A 396 25.06 -27.95 -54.33
CA GLU A 396 25.32 -29.25 -54.95
C GLU A 396 26.82 -29.35 -55.31
N ILE A 397 27.38 -30.54 -55.11
CA ILE A 397 28.71 -30.90 -55.60
C ILE A 397 28.58 -31.91 -56.75
N THR A 398 29.48 -31.81 -57.74
CA THR A 398 29.61 -32.77 -58.84
C THR A 398 31.02 -33.35 -58.82
N PHE A 399 31.14 -34.67 -58.60
CA PHE A 399 32.45 -35.32 -58.57
C PHE A 399 33.07 -35.40 -59.97
N VAL A 400 34.39 -35.19 -60.06
CA VAL A 400 35.13 -35.32 -61.33
C VAL A 400 35.09 -36.75 -61.84
N ASN A 401 35.11 -37.73 -60.92
CA ASN A 401 34.81 -39.12 -61.25
C ASN A 401 33.30 -39.29 -61.43
N THR A 402 32.87 -39.42 -62.68
CA THR A 402 31.47 -39.51 -63.08
C THR A 402 30.72 -40.72 -62.51
N THR A 403 31.42 -41.70 -61.93
CA THR A 403 30.82 -42.86 -61.26
C THR A 403 30.06 -42.45 -59.98
N TYR A 404 30.49 -41.38 -59.31
CA TYR A 404 29.90 -40.92 -58.04
C TYR A 404 28.82 -39.85 -58.21
N GLY A 405 28.67 -39.28 -59.40
CA GLY A 405 27.57 -38.36 -59.73
C GLY A 405 27.56 -37.05 -58.93
N LYS A 406 26.36 -36.65 -58.51
CA LYS A 406 26.07 -35.38 -57.82
C LYS A 406 25.58 -35.62 -56.40
N SER A 407 25.82 -34.67 -55.50
CA SER A 407 25.37 -34.75 -54.10
C SER A 407 25.00 -33.36 -53.57
N ASN A 408 23.90 -33.27 -52.82
CA ASN A 408 23.47 -32.02 -52.20
C ASN A 408 24.29 -31.76 -50.92
N ILE A 409 24.68 -30.50 -50.73
CA ILE A 409 25.44 -30.04 -49.59
C ILE A 409 24.72 -28.90 -48.89
N ASN A 410 24.77 -28.92 -47.56
CA ASN A 410 24.32 -27.82 -46.73
C ASN A 410 25.42 -27.47 -45.73
N MET A 411 25.44 -26.22 -45.27
CA MET A 411 26.23 -25.93 -44.07
C MET A 411 25.54 -26.56 -42.85
N ARG A 412 26.32 -26.86 -41.80
CA ARG A 412 25.74 -27.19 -40.50
C ARG A 412 26.57 -26.62 -39.36
N THR A 413 25.91 -25.91 -38.47
CA THR A 413 26.50 -25.47 -37.20
C THR A 413 26.15 -26.46 -36.08
N THR A 414 27.03 -27.42 -35.79
CA THR A 414 26.77 -28.47 -34.77
C THR A 414 27.15 -28.08 -33.34
N SER A 415 27.71 -26.88 -33.11
CA SER A 415 28.14 -26.41 -31.79
C SER A 415 28.06 -24.88 -31.67
N PRO A 416 27.71 -24.31 -30.49
CA PRO A 416 27.68 -22.86 -30.25
C PRO A 416 29.07 -22.18 -30.16
N ALA A 417 30.17 -22.92 -30.38
CA ALA A 417 31.53 -22.38 -30.39
C ALA A 417 32.26 -22.79 -31.69
N LEU A 418 31.89 -22.17 -32.81
CA LEU A 418 32.47 -22.44 -34.12
C LEU A 418 33.36 -21.29 -34.60
N ASP A 419 34.48 -21.66 -35.21
CA ASP A 419 35.34 -20.76 -35.96
C ASP A 419 34.61 -20.37 -37.26
N ILE A 420 34.26 -19.08 -37.38
CA ILE A 420 33.56 -18.53 -38.54
C ILE A 420 34.34 -18.70 -39.85
N THR A 421 35.64 -19.00 -39.79
CA THR A 421 36.49 -19.20 -40.95
C THR A 421 36.47 -20.65 -41.48
N ALA A 422 35.85 -21.59 -40.77
CA ALA A 422 35.87 -23.02 -41.12
C ALA A 422 34.54 -23.74 -40.79
N ILE A 423 33.46 -23.38 -41.49
CA ILE A 423 32.14 -23.99 -41.31
C ILE A 423 32.02 -25.25 -42.18
N PRO A 424 31.64 -26.42 -41.64
CA PRO A 424 31.58 -27.65 -42.42
C PRO A 424 30.44 -27.60 -43.45
N LEU A 425 30.78 -27.98 -44.69
CA LEU A 425 29.84 -28.31 -45.76
C LEU A 425 29.58 -29.81 -45.73
N ILE A 426 28.33 -30.19 -45.51
CA ILE A 426 27.93 -31.56 -45.18
C ILE A 426 26.95 -32.08 -46.22
N GLU A 427 27.20 -33.31 -46.69
CA GLU A 427 26.27 -34.06 -47.53
C GLU A 427 25.07 -34.60 -46.72
N SER A 428 24.00 -35.01 -47.41
CA SER A 428 22.83 -35.60 -46.75
C SER A 428 23.11 -36.87 -45.92
N ASN A 429 24.24 -37.55 -46.17
CA ASN A 429 24.70 -38.72 -45.42
C ASN A 429 25.65 -38.37 -44.24
N ASN A 430 25.73 -37.09 -43.86
CA ASN A 430 26.61 -36.53 -42.82
C ASN A 430 28.13 -36.52 -43.11
N ASN A 431 28.55 -36.77 -44.35
CA ASN A 431 29.96 -36.63 -44.73
C ASN A 431 30.34 -35.14 -44.91
N ILE A 432 31.48 -34.73 -44.35
CA ILE A 432 32.03 -33.37 -44.52
C ILE A 432 32.94 -33.35 -45.75
N VAL A 433 32.51 -32.66 -46.80
CA VAL A 433 33.22 -32.56 -48.08
C VAL A 433 34.15 -31.36 -48.17
N GLY A 434 34.02 -30.42 -47.25
CA GLY A 434 34.87 -29.23 -47.18
C GLY A 434 34.44 -28.29 -46.06
N TYR A 435 35.15 -27.17 -45.96
CA TYR A 435 34.86 -26.09 -45.03
C TYR A 435 34.71 -24.78 -45.79
N ILE A 436 33.72 -23.97 -45.45
CA ILE A 436 33.51 -22.63 -45.99
C ILE A 436 33.83 -21.58 -44.94
N ASP A 437 34.51 -20.52 -45.35
CA ASP A 437 34.67 -19.31 -44.56
C ASP A 437 33.40 -18.45 -44.67
N ALA A 438 32.74 -18.20 -43.55
CA ALA A 438 31.48 -17.43 -43.47
C ALA A 438 31.62 -15.96 -43.89
N THR A 439 32.86 -15.46 -43.86
CA THR A 439 33.19 -14.06 -44.12
C THR A 439 33.61 -13.84 -45.57
N THR A 440 34.29 -14.82 -46.17
CA THR A 440 34.84 -14.70 -47.52
C THR A 440 34.13 -15.58 -48.56
N GLY A 441 33.35 -16.57 -48.15
CA GLY A 441 32.69 -17.54 -49.05
C GLY A 441 33.64 -18.54 -49.70
N ILE A 442 34.92 -18.54 -49.31
CA ILE A 442 35.94 -19.44 -49.86
C ILE A 442 35.73 -20.85 -49.31
N VAL A 443 35.63 -21.83 -50.20
CA VAL A 443 35.52 -23.25 -49.84
C VAL A 443 36.87 -23.94 -49.90
N THR A 444 37.31 -24.46 -48.76
CA THR A 444 38.44 -25.40 -48.64
C THR A 444 37.92 -26.82 -48.80
N LYS A 445 38.26 -27.49 -49.91
CA LYS A 445 37.84 -28.87 -50.19
C LYS A 445 38.54 -29.86 -49.26
N ASN A 446 37.79 -30.83 -48.75
CA ASN A 446 38.30 -31.95 -47.99
C ASN A 446 38.21 -33.22 -48.83
N LEU A 447 39.26 -33.51 -49.60
CA LEU A 447 39.27 -34.64 -50.54
C LEU A 447 39.25 -35.98 -49.81
N ASP A 448 38.37 -36.88 -50.25
CA ASP A 448 38.32 -38.27 -49.77
C ASP A 448 38.59 -39.26 -50.92
N PHE A 449 38.27 -40.54 -50.70
CA PHE A 449 38.47 -41.61 -51.69
C PHE A 449 37.70 -41.41 -53.01
N ARG A 450 36.73 -40.48 -53.07
CA ARG A 450 35.95 -40.15 -54.28
C ARG A 450 36.65 -39.12 -55.17
N GLY A 451 37.71 -38.48 -54.69
CA GLY A 451 38.54 -37.54 -55.45
C GLY A 451 37.98 -36.11 -55.49
N ASP A 452 38.43 -35.32 -56.48
CA ASP A 452 38.06 -33.92 -56.61
C ASP A 452 36.61 -33.72 -57.12
N PHE A 453 36.04 -32.55 -56.84
CA PHE A 453 34.66 -32.19 -57.19
C PHE A 453 34.52 -30.70 -57.50
N THR A 454 33.55 -30.34 -58.32
CA THR A 454 33.08 -28.94 -58.48
C THR A 454 31.87 -28.69 -57.59
N TYR A 455 31.57 -27.43 -57.29
CA TYR A 455 30.45 -27.06 -56.42
C TYR A 455 29.73 -25.79 -56.91
N THR A 456 28.43 -25.76 -56.66
CA THR A 456 27.56 -24.59 -56.78
C THR A 456 26.74 -24.48 -55.51
N TYR A 457 26.56 -23.27 -54.99
CA TYR A 457 25.71 -23.04 -53.83
C TYR A 457 25.02 -21.69 -53.96
N ASP A 458 23.89 -21.59 -53.27
CA ASP A 458 23.21 -20.33 -53.00
C ASP A 458 23.16 -20.14 -51.49
N CYS A 459 23.36 -18.91 -51.03
CA CYS A 459 23.30 -18.60 -49.61
C CYS A 459 22.58 -17.29 -49.33
N LEU A 460 21.94 -17.22 -48.16
CA LEU A 460 21.47 -15.96 -47.63
C LEU A 460 22.67 -15.25 -46.98
N LEU A 461 22.95 -14.05 -47.47
CA LEU A 461 23.91 -13.15 -46.88
C LEU A 461 23.17 -12.11 -46.04
N VAL A 462 23.76 -11.76 -44.91
CA VAL A 462 23.35 -10.61 -44.12
C VAL A 462 24.33 -9.48 -44.40
N GLU A 463 23.76 -8.30 -44.56
CA GLU A 463 24.49 -7.06 -44.53
C GLU A 463 25.30 -6.93 -43.24
N THR A 464 26.61 -6.94 -43.38
CA THR A 464 27.52 -6.26 -42.46
C THR A 464 27.75 -4.88 -43.04
N VAL A 465 26.72 -4.04 -42.99
CA VAL A 465 26.60 -2.64 -43.47
C VAL A 465 27.46 -2.26 -44.72
N PRO A 466 26.88 -1.94 -45.90
CA PRO A 466 27.55 -1.50 -47.12
C PRO A 466 27.96 -0.04 -46.94
N GLY A 467 29.26 0.23 -47.00
CA GLY A 467 29.78 1.58 -47.24
C GLY A 467 30.29 2.36 -46.03
N GLU A 468 30.27 1.82 -44.80
CA GLU A 468 30.95 2.46 -43.66
C GLU A 468 32.25 1.72 -43.33
N VAL A 469 33.39 2.38 -43.59
CA VAL A 469 34.62 2.08 -42.88
C VAL A 469 34.40 2.59 -41.45
N THR A 470 34.64 1.76 -40.42
CA THR A 470 34.58 2.01 -38.96
C THR A 470 33.18 1.82 -38.27
N PRO A 471 33.11 1.38 -36.99
CA PRO A 471 32.58 0.07 -36.53
C PRO A 471 31.08 0.05 -36.13
N PRO A 472 30.49 -1.15 -35.87
CA PRO A 472 29.07 -1.27 -35.58
C PRO A 472 28.75 -0.67 -34.21
N GLY A 473 27.74 0.19 -34.14
CA GLY A 473 27.31 0.82 -32.90
C GLY A 473 26.02 1.61 -33.05
N ASP A 474 25.39 1.86 -31.91
CA ASP A 474 24.05 2.39 -31.79
C ASP A 474 24.07 3.90 -31.57
N LEU A 475 23.02 4.59 -32.03
CA LEU A 475 22.81 6.03 -31.77
C LEU A 475 21.69 6.28 -30.77
N THR A 476 20.95 5.24 -30.38
CA THR A 476 19.84 5.32 -29.43
C THR A 476 19.76 4.04 -28.62
N VAL A 477 19.23 4.13 -27.40
CA VAL A 477 18.86 2.95 -26.61
C VAL A 477 17.65 3.26 -25.73
N GLU A 478 16.78 2.26 -25.57
CA GLU A 478 15.71 2.28 -24.58
C GLU A 478 15.85 1.07 -23.66
N PHE A 479 15.75 1.30 -22.34
CA PHE A 479 15.78 0.24 -21.34
C PHE A 479 15.04 0.67 -20.06
N ILE A 480 14.69 -0.30 -19.22
CA ILE A 480 14.06 -0.05 -17.93
C ILE A 480 15.12 -0.08 -16.84
N LEU A 481 15.06 0.87 -15.91
CA LEU A 481 15.91 0.90 -14.72
C LEU A 481 15.66 -0.33 -13.86
N LYS A 482 16.73 -0.93 -13.33
CA LYS A 482 16.67 -2.01 -12.34
C LYS A 482 16.42 -1.47 -10.92
N SER A 483 15.42 -0.61 -10.76
CA SER A 483 15.06 0.01 -9.47
C SER A 483 13.59 0.38 -9.45
N ASP A 484 12.91 0.15 -8.32
CA ASP A 484 11.47 0.43 -8.19
C ASP A 484 11.18 1.88 -7.77
N SER A 485 12.13 2.55 -7.09
CA SER A 485 12.00 3.94 -6.62
C SER A 485 13.29 4.73 -6.83
N PRO A 486 13.69 4.99 -8.10
CA PRO A 486 14.94 5.64 -8.42
C PRO A 486 14.99 7.10 -7.96
N ILE A 487 16.15 7.51 -7.47
CA ILE A 487 16.49 8.91 -7.23
C ILE A 487 17.15 9.44 -8.50
N LEU A 488 16.37 10.13 -9.34
CA LEU A 488 16.75 10.42 -10.73
C LEU A 488 18.05 11.22 -10.87
N ASP A 489 18.32 12.18 -9.99
CA ASP A 489 19.55 13.00 -10.02
C ASP A 489 20.84 12.23 -9.65
N THR A 490 20.71 10.98 -9.18
CA THR A 490 21.84 10.08 -8.94
C THR A 490 22.18 9.22 -10.15
N PHE A 491 21.38 9.27 -11.22
CA PHE A 491 21.64 8.51 -12.43
C PHE A 491 22.90 9.03 -13.13
N TYR A 492 23.85 8.14 -13.33
CA TYR A 492 25.09 8.38 -14.06
C TYR A 492 25.35 7.22 -15.01
N LEU A 493 25.73 7.51 -16.25
CA LEU A 493 26.09 6.48 -17.22
C LEU A 493 27.46 6.73 -17.80
N THR A 494 28.08 5.63 -18.23
CA THR A 494 29.25 5.62 -19.10
C THR A 494 29.04 4.64 -20.24
N VAL A 495 29.52 4.98 -21.43
CA VAL A 495 29.45 4.10 -22.61
C VAL A 495 30.60 4.42 -23.55
N SER A 496 31.24 3.39 -24.12
CA SER A 496 32.29 3.58 -25.10
C SER A 496 31.71 3.80 -26.50
N THR A 497 32.18 4.84 -27.17
CA THR A 497 31.99 5.01 -28.61
C THR A 497 32.69 3.91 -29.38
N THR A 498 32.32 3.74 -30.64
CA THR A 498 33.01 2.84 -31.54
C THR A 498 34.44 3.28 -31.89
N SER A 499 34.82 4.51 -31.53
CA SER A 499 36.18 5.06 -31.60
C SER A 499 36.95 5.00 -30.27
N ASP A 500 36.54 4.13 -29.33
CA ASP A 500 37.16 3.96 -28.00
C ASP A 500 37.23 5.23 -27.13
N THR A 501 36.38 6.22 -27.42
CA THR A 501 36.17 7.38 -26.55
C THR A 501 35.03 7.08 -25.58
N LEU A 502 35.24 7.31 -24.28
CA LEU A 502 34.21 7.15 -23.26
C LEU A 502 33.29 8.38 -23.24
N LEU A 503 31.99 8.17 -23.42
CA LEU A 503 30.98 9.18 -23.15
C LEU A 503 30.42 8.98 -21.75
N SER A 504 30.01 10.07 -21.12
CA SER A 504 29.27 10.04 -19.86
C SER A 504 28.14 11.04 -19.87
N ALA A 505 27.09 10.72 -19.10
CA ALA A 505 25.92 11.56 -18.93
C ALA A 505 25.36 11.38 -17.53
N SER A 506 24.64 12.39 -17.05
CA SER A 506 23.93 12.34 -15.77
C SER A 506 22.54 12.91 -15.94
N ALA A 507 21.60 12.49 -15.08
CA ALA A 507 20.26 13.06 -15.06
C ALA A 507 20.10 14.12 -13.97
N ASN A 508 19.11 15.00 -14.13
CA ASN A 508 18.65 15.89 -13.07
C ASN A 508 17.44 15.29 -12.31
N SER A 509 16.94 16.00 -11.30
CA SER A 509 15.81 15.55 -10.47
C SER A 509 14.48 15.41 -11.23
N THR A 510 14.38 15.95 -12.44
CA THR A 510 13.22 15.80 -13.35
C THR A 510 13.39 14.67 -14.37
N GLY A 511 14.51 13.93 -14.32
CA GLY A 511 14.79 12.82 -15.23
C GLY A 511 15.38 13.24 -16.58
N VAL A 512 15.79 14.49 -16.78
CA VAL A 512 16.45 14.92 -18.03
C VAL A 512 17.92 14.51 -17.98
N VAL A 513 18.36 13.69 -18.94
CA VAL A 513 19.75 13.20 -19.06
C VAL A 513 20.54 14.12 -19.98
N THR A 514 21.68 14.62 -19.49
CA THR A 514 22.60 15.47 -20.24
C THR A 514 24.04 15.02 -20.06
N GLY A 515 24.77 14.96 -21.17
CA GLY A 515 26.19 14.64 -21.25
C GLY A 515 26.81 15.14 -22.55
N ALA A 516 28.13 15.21 -22.63
CA ALA A 516 28.80 15.59 -23.88
C ALA A 516 28.56 14.50 -24.93
N GLY A 517 27.71 14.79 -25.93
CA GLY A 517 27.33 13.83 -26.96
C GLY A 517 26.30 12.78 -26.54
N VAL A 518 25.62 12.99 -25.41
CA VAL A 518 24.55 12.13 -24.90
C VAL A 518 23.38 13.00 -24.40
N SER A 519 22.17 12.70 -24.84
CA SER A 519 20.95 13.36 -24.38
C SER A 519 19.84 12.34 -24.18
N GLY A 520 18.93 12.56 -23.23
CA GLY A 520 17.84 11.62 -23.02
C GLY A 520 16.88 12.01 -21.92
N THR A 521 15.95 11.12 -21.61
CA THR A 521 14.96 11.29 -20.55
C THR A 521 14.73 9.99 -19.79
N ILE A 522 14.38 10.12 -18.52
CA ILE A 522 13.91 9.05 -17.65
C ILE A 522 12.47 9.38 -17.25
N VAL A 523 11.52 8.54 -17.68
CA VAL A 523 10.09 8.72 -17.38
C VAL A 523 9.51 7.39 -16.93
N ASN A 524 8.91 7.35 -15.74
CA ASN A 524 8.31 6.14 -15.16
C ASN A 524 9.24 4.91 -15.17
N GLY A 525 10.53 5.12 -14.89
CA GLY A 525 11.55 4.06 -14.87
C GLY A 525 12.09 3.64 -16.25
N ALA A 526 11.52 4.14 -17.35
CA ALA A 526 12.06 3.95 -18.70
C ALA A 526 13.09 5.02 -19.03
N VAL A 527 14.25 4.59 -19.50
CA VAL A 527 15.35 5.46 -19.96
C VAL A 527 15.37 5.43 -21.49
N SER A 528 15.30 6.61 -22.11
CA SER A 528 15.51 6.77 -23.55
C SER A 528 16.71 7.68 -23.77
N LEU A 529 17.75 7.19 -24.44
CA LEU A 529 18.99 7.92 -24.71
C LEU A 529 19.24 8.07 -26.21
N THR A 530 19.90 9.17 -26.57
CA THR A 530 20.40 9.47 -27.91
C THR A 530 21.87 9.88 -27.80
N PHE A 531 22.70 9.36 -28.70
CA PHE A 531 24.13 9.60 -28.77
C PHE A 531 24.47 10.37 -30.05
N THR A 532 25.39 11.33 -29.98
CA THR A 532 25.87 12.06 -31.18
C THR A 532 26.94 11.28 -31.96
N GLN A 533 27.49 10.23 -31.35
CA GLN A 533 28.47 9.32 -31.94
C GLN A 533 28.00 7.88 -31.68
N ARG A 534 28.33 6.95 -32.59
CA ARG A 534 27.95 5.54 -32.42
C ARG A 534 28.63 4.94 -31.18
N VAL A 535 27.89 4.14 -30.41
CA VAL A 535 28.36 3.51 -29.18
C VAL A 535 28.17 1.99 -29.17
N TYR A 536 28.99 1.29 -28.39
CA TYR A 536 28.77 -0.12 -28.09
C TYR A 536 27.87 -0.26 -26.87
N LEU A 537 26.58 -0.60 -27.05
CA LEU A 537 25.64 -0.78 -25.94
C LEU A 537 26.11 -1.85 -24.92
N SER A 538 26.93 -2.80 -25.35
CA SER A 538 27.55 -3.79 -24.47
C SER A 538 28.50 -3.21 -23.42
N THR A 539 29.06 -2.04 -23.70
CA THR A 539 29.94 -1.29 -22.78
C THR A 539 29.17 -0.33 -21.88
N LEU A 540 27.87 -0.12 -22.12
CA LEU A 540 27.07 0.80 -21.31
C LEU A 540 27.00 0.28 -19.88
N ARG A 541 27.42 1.12 -18.94
CA ARG A 541 27.27 0.93 -17.50
C ARG A 541 26.55 2.13 -16.92
N TYR A 542 25.59 1.88 -16.05
CA TYR A 542 24.93 2.95 -15.32
C TYR A 542 24.86 2.68 -13.82
N ASP A 543 24.98 3.75 -13.07
CA ASP A 543 24.77 3.80 -11.64
C ASP A 543 23.46 4.53 -11.40
N ILE A 544 22.64 4.01 -10.49
CA ILE A 544 21.48 4.71 -10.00
C ILE A 544 21.23 4.33 -8.55
N SER A 545 20.88 5.32 -7.74
CA SER A 545 20.46 5.06 -6.37
C SER A 545 18.95 4.98 -6.31
N GLU A 546 18.44 4.17 -5.40
CA GLU A 546 17.01 4.08 -5.11
C GLU A 546 16.73 4.34 -3.64
N THR A 547 15.53 4.82 -3.36
CA THR A 547 15.05 4.89 -1.98
C THR A 547 14.51 3.52 -1.59
N VAL A 548 15.25 2.80 -0.75
CA VAL A 548 14.77 1.57 -0.13
C VAL A 548 14.09 1.93 1.18
N THR A 549 12.91 1.37 1.38
CA THR A 549 12.20 1.55 2.63
C THR A 549 12.34 0.30 3.49
N LEU A 550 13.06 0.44 4.59
CA LEU A 550 13.22 -0.60 5.60
C LEU A 550 12.22 -0.37 6.72
N SER A 551 11.48 -1.40 7.07
CA SER A 551 10.65 -1.38 8.28
C SER A 551 11.53 -1.80 9.46
N PRO A 552 11.59 -1.01 10.55
CA PRO A 552 12.24 -1.47 11.77
C PRO A 552 11.63 -2.79 12.26
N PRO A 553 12.38 -3.58 13.06
CA PRO A 553 11.83 -4.76 13.71
C PRO A 553 10.55 -4.42 14.51
N PRO A 554 9.47 -5.20 14.38
CA PRO A 554 8.18 -4.97 15.07
C PRO A 554 8.31 -4.77 16.58
N GLU A 555 9.31 -5.41 17.19
CA GLU A 555 9.56 -5.38 18.64
C GLU A 555 9.92 -3.98 19.15
N LEU A 556 10.35 -3.06 18.27
CA LEU A 556 10.70 -1.69 18.64
C LEU A 556 9.49 -0.77 18.81
N TYR A 557 8.37 -1.08 18.16
CA TYR A 557 7.16 -0.23 18.18
C TYR A 557 5.87 -0.99 18.55
N GLY A 558 5.96 -2.30 18.83
CA GLY A 558 4.88 -3.06 19.44
C GLY A 558 3.68 -3.36 18.53
N LEU A 559 3.84 -3.23 17.20
CA LEU A 559 2.82 -3.57 16.21
C LEU A 559 3.37 -4.54 15.18
N ASN A 560 2.58 -5.53 14.78
CA ASN A 560 2.92 -6.47 13.73
C ASN A 560 2.60 -5.91 12.34
N PRO A 561 3.60 -5.53 11.53
CA PRO A 561 3.39 -4.95 10.20
C PRO A 561 2.72 -5.90 9.23
N LEU A 562 2.85 -7.22 9.41
CA LEU A 562 2.22 -8.22 8.55
C LEU A 562 0.70 -8.32 8.76
N ARG A 563 0.23 -7.81 9.90
CA ARG A 563 -1.18 -7.73 10.26
C ARG A 563 -1.82 -6.38 9.90
N ILE A 564 -1.05 -5.49 9.29
CA ILE A 564 -1.45 -4.13 8.92
C ILE A 564 -1.45 -3.99 7.40
N LYS A 565 -2.54 -3.48 6.82
CA LYS A 565 -2.67 -3.26 5.37
C LYS A 565 -1.55 -2.38 4.83
N ASN A 566 -1.14 -2.65 3.57
CA ASN A 566 -0.16 -1.87 2.82
C ASN A 566 1.15 -1.62 3.58
N GLY A 567 1.52 -2.53 4.49
CA GLY A 567 2.70 -2.40 5.35
C GLY A 567 2.69 -1.10 6.17
N GLY A 568 1.54 -0.66 6.67
CA GLY A 568 1.41 0.53 7.51
C GLY A 568 1.18 1.84 6.77
N LEU A 569 1.00 1.85 5.44
CA LEU A 569 0.52 3.04 4.74
C LEU A 569 -1.01 3.05 4.73
N VAL A 570 -1.62 3.93 5.52
CA VAL A 570 -3.07 3.98 5.72
C VAL A 570 -3.68 5.21 5.05
N ASN A 571 -4.95 5.10 4.65
CA ASN A 571 -5.68 6.22 4.09
C ASN A 571 -6.16 7.13 5.22
N ALA A 572 -5.64 8.37 5.26
CA ALA A 572 -6.03 9.38 6.25
C ALA A 572 -7.41 10.01 5.95
N PHE A 573 -7.87 9.84 4.72
CA PHE A 573 -9.14 10.32 4.20
C PHE A 573 -9.85 9.18 3.49
N THR A 574 -11.16 9.11 3.68
CA THR A 574 -12.04 8.13 3.05
C THR A 574 -13.21 8.86 2.40
N ALA A 575 -13.70 8.34 1.27
CA ALA A 575 -14.89 8.87 0.63
C ALA A 575 -16.10 8.73 1.57
N TRP A 576 -17.06 9.64 1.45
CA TRP A 576 -18.25 9.75 2.30
C TRP A 576 -17.96 10.12 3.77
N THR A 577 -16.78 10.67 4.04
CA THR A 577 -16.40 11.20 5.36
C THR A 577 -16.29 12.73 5.30
N ASN A 578 -16.68 13.39 6.39
CA ASN A 578 -16.53 14.83 6.52
C ASN A 578 -15.08 15.22 6.78
N ILE A 579 -14.69 16.37 6.27
CA ILE A 579 -13.41 17.02 6.56
C ILE A 579 -13.66 18.40 7.19
N ALA A 580 -12.69 18.86 7.97
CA ALA A 580 -12.58 20.23 8.43
C ALA A 580 -11.42 20.91 7.68
N ILE A 581 -11.67 22.05 7.06
CA ILE A 581 -10.63 22.87 6.44
C ILE A 581 -10.47 24.12 7.28
N GLN A 582 -9.23 24.45 7.63
CA GLN A 582 -8.94 25.52 8.58
C GLN A 582 -7.71 26.32 8.17
N HIS A 583 -7.81 27.64 8.27
CA HIS A 583 -6.66 28.53 8.17
C HIS A 583 -6.53 29.35 9.45
N THR A 584 -5.35 29.31 10.03
CA THR A 584 -5.02 29.97 11.29
C THR A 584 -4.14 31.19 11.02
N GLU A 585 -4.55 32.35 11.50
CA GLU A 585 -3.72 33.55 11.55
C GLU A 585 -3.39 33.88 13.00
N VAL A 586 -2.19 34.41 13.21
CA VAL A 586 -1.68 34.75 14.54
C VAL A 586 -1.15 36.18 14.55
N GLN A 587 -1.39 36.89 15.64
CA GLN A 587 -0.90 38.24 15.87
C GLN A 587 -0.42 38.38 17.32
N LEU A 588 0.66 39.14 17.52
CA LEU A 588 1.23 39.39 18.84
C LEU A 588 0.44 40.49 19.56
N VAL A 589 -0.03 40.20 20.77
CA VAL A 589 -0.63 41.19 21.67
C VAL A 589 0.47 41.71 22.61
N THR A 590 0.99 42.90 22.30
CA THR A 590 2.03 43.57 23.09
C THR A 590 1.38 44.52 24.09
N SER A 591 1.88 44.50 25.33
CA SER A 591 1.48 45.42 26.40
C SER A 591 -0.05 45.56 26.52
N PRO A 592 -0.78 44.46 26.86
CA PRO A 592 -2.24 44.46 26.90
C PRO A 592 -2.75 45.52 27.86
N THR A 593 -3.64 46.39 27.37
CA THR A 593 -4.32 47.41 28.18
C THR A 593 -5.82 47.37 27.93
N PRO A 594 -6.66 47.60 28.96
CA PRO A 594 -8.11 47.66 28.76
C PRO A 594 -8.53 48.68 27.69
N ALA A 595 -9.56 48.35 26.93
CA ALA A 595 -10.09 49.08 25.77
C ALA A 595 -9.18 49.12 24.53
N GLN A 596 -7.99 48.52 24.56
CA GLN A 596 -7.19 48.30 23.37
C GLN A 596 -7.92 47.35 22.41
N THR A 597 -7.84 47.60 21.11
CA THR A 597 -8.50 46.80 20.09
C THR A 597 -7.50 46.16 19.13
N TYR A 598 -7.85 44.97 18.67
CA TYR A 598 -7.17 44.19 17.65
C TYR A 598 -8.20 43.71 16.62
N ASN A 599 -7.74 43.35 15.42
CA ASN A 599 -8.61 42.87 14.36
C ASN A 599 -8.28 41.41 14.05
N ALA A 600 -9.26 40.53 14.26
CA ALA A 600 -9.31 39.22 13.64
C ALA A 600 -10.11 39.31 12.32
N ARG A 601 -10.07 38.27 11.50
CA ARG A 601 -10.90 38.21 10.29
C ARG A 601 -12.39 38.11 10.66
N GLU A 602 -13.24 38.75 9.86
CA GLU A 602 -14.70 38.73 10.02
C GLU A 602 -15.24 37.30 9.88
N ASN A 603 -16.28 36.97 10.66
CA ASN A 603 -16.96 35.68 10.65
C ASN A 603 -16.04 34.46 10.87
N THR A 604 -14.86 34.68 11.46
CA THR A 604 -13.98 33.59 11.90
C THR A 604 -14.72 32.66 12.84
N ARG A 605 -14.34 31.39 12.80
CA ARG A 605 -15.01 30.35 13.55
C ARG A 605 -14.59 30.35 15.02
N PHE A 606 -13.39 30.84 15.29
CA PHE A 606 -12.79 30.83 16.61
C PHE A 606 -11.73 31.93 16.72
N VAL A 607 -11.70 32.61 17.87
CA VAL A 607 -10.64 33.54 18.27
C VAL A 607 -10.22 33.17 19.69
N ASP A 608 -8.92 33.15 19.94
CA ASP A 608 -8.38 33.01 21.29
C ASP A 608 -7.13 33.85 21.48
N ILE A 609 -6.84 34.23 22.73
CA ILE A 609 -5.56 34.80 23.12
C ILE A 609 -4.92 33.78 24.05
N THR A 610 -3.71 33.35 23.74
CA THR A 610 -2.95 32.44 24.59
C THR A 610 -1.67 33.08 25.09
N ASP A 611 -1.23 32.68 26.28
CA ASP A 611 0.06 33.08 26.85
C ASP A 611 1.23 32.20 26.34
N ALA A 612 2.44 32.45 26.84
CA ALA A 612 3.65 31.71 26.48
C ALA A 612 3.58 30.20 26.81
N ASP A 613 2.81 29.85 27.84
CA ASP A 613 2.60 28.48 28.31
C ASP A 613 1.40 27.82 27.58
N GLY A 614 0.79 28.51 26.61
CA GLY A 614 -0.37 28.03 25.87
C GLY A 614 -1.69 28.09 26.64
N LYS A 615 -1.73 28.76 27.80
CA LYS A 615 -2.97 28.94 28.56
C LYS A 615 -3.88 29.91 27.81
N SER A 616 -5.13 29.49 27.63
CA SER A 616 -6.17 30.34 27.03
C SER A 616 -6.62 31.43 28.00
N LEU A 617 -6.74 32.65 27.49
CA LEU A 617 -7.36 33.78 28.18
C LEU A 617 -8.87 33.86 27.92
N TRP A 618 -9.44 32.91 27.18
CA TRP A 618 -10.89 32.85 26.99
C TRP A 618 -11.59 32.53 28.31
N THR A 619 -12.67 33.24 28.59
CA THR A 619 -13.55 32.98 29.74
C THR A 619 -15.00 33.20 29.32
N LEU A 620 -15.93 32.54 30.00
CA LEU A 620 -17.36 32.70 29.71
C LEU A 620 -17.88 34.13 29.93
N THR A 621 -17.21 34.88 30.80
CA THR A 621 -17.58 36.26 31.19
C THR A 621 -16.75 37.33 30.49
N ASP A 622 -15.99 36.96 29.46
CA ASP A 622 -15.11 37.88 28.69
C ASP A 622 -14.16 38.70 29.59
N THR A 623 -13.67 38.12 30.70
CA THR A 623 -12.85 38.83 31.69
C THR A 623 -11.59 39.47 31.08
N HIS A 624 -10.98 38.81 30.09
CA HIS A 624 -9.72 39.26 29.49
C HIS A 624 -9.91 39.92 28.12
N TYR A 625 -10.85 39.45 27.30
CA TYR A 625 -11.17 40.06 26.02
C TYR A 625 -12.60 39.73 25.59
N THR A 626 -13.17 40.58 24.74
CA THR A 626 -14.44 40.36 24.03
C THR A 626 -14.16 40.32 22.53
N TRP A 627 -14.82 39.43 21.80
CA TRP A 627 -14.71 39.32 20.35
C TRP A 627 -16.07 39.44 19.67
N VAL A 628 -16.17 40.31 18.67
CA VAL A 628 -17.39 40.52 17.88
C VAL A 628 -17.26 39.82 16.53
N LYS A 629 -17.85 38.63 16.41
CA LYS A 629 -17.73 37.75 15.24
C LYS A 629 -18.01 38.42 13.90
N SER A 630 -19.07 39.22 13.79
CA SER A 630 -19.46 39.85 12.51
C SER A 630 -18.44 40.87 11.99
N THR A 631 -17.72 41.53 12.90
CA THR A 631 -16.74 42.59 12.56
C THR A 631 -15.29 42.15 12.72
N GLY A 632 -15.04 41.03 13.39
CA GLY A 632 -13.69 40.57 13.73
C GLY A 632 -12.99 41.37 14.83
N VAL A 633 -13.60 42.42 15.38
CA VAL A 633 -12.98 43.26 16.41
C VAL A 633 -12.83 42.49 17.72
N VAL A 634 -11.61 42.50 18.26
CA VAL A 634 -11.24 41.94 19.56
C VAL A 634 -10.89 43.11 20.48
N THR A 635 -11.63 43.27 21.57
CA THR A 635 -11.40 44.32 22.58
C THR A 635 -10.80 43.70 23.83
N ILE A 636 -9.66 44.21 24.29
CA ILE A 636 -8.97 43.78 25.50
C ILE A 636 -9.67 44.39 26.71
N ASN A 637 -9.94 43.58 27.73
CA ASN A 637 -10.68 43.97 28.94
C ASN A 637 -9.78 44.00 30.20
N SER A 638 -8.58 43.41 30.15
CA SER A 638 -7.64 43.39 31.28
C SER A 638 -6.18 43.50 30.85
N ASP A 639 -5.27 43.66 31.81
CA ASP A 639 -3.81 43.66 31.63
C ASP A 639 -3.18 42.25 31.63
N PHE A 640 -4.02 41.22 31.56
CA PHE A 640 -3.64 39.80 31.64
C PHE A 640 -2.83 39.42 32.89
N ALA A 641 -3.06 40.07 34.02
CA ALA A 641 -2.44 39.70 35.29
C ALA A 641 -2.58 38.19 35.60
N GLY A 642 -1.45 37.53 35.88
CA GLY A 642 -1.39 36.09 36.18
C GLY A 642 -1.01 35.19 34.99
N PHE A 643 -0.85 35.75 33.78
CA PHE A 643 -0.38 35.03 32.60
C PHE A 643 1.03 35.45 32.17
N THR A 644 1.72 34.59 31.42
CA THR A 644 3.12 34.80 31.02
C THR A 644 3.22 35.31 29.58
N ALA A 645 3.80 36.49 29.35
CA ALA A 645 4.07 36.98 27.99
C ALA A 645 5.14 36.11 27.27
N PRO A 646 5.13 36.00 25.92
CA PRO A 646 4.30 36.73 24.95
C PRO A 646 2.85 36.25 24.88
N PHE A 647 1.95 37.15 24.48
CA PHE A 647 0.53 36.84 24.23
C PHE A 647 0.24 36.79 22.73
N ILE A 648 -0.39 35.71 22.28
CA ILE A 648 -0.69 35.49 20.87
C ILE A 648 -2.20 35.42 20.69
N LEU A 649 -2.75 36.38 19.97
CA LEU A 649 -4.13 36.32 19.48
C LEU A 649 -4.12 35.46 18.21
N THR A 650 -4.91 34.41 18.23
CA THR A 650 -5.07 33.44 17.16
C THR A 650 -6.50 33.50 16.66
N ASP A 651 -6.70 33.65 15.35
CA ASP A 651 -8.01 33.52 14.72
C ASP A 651 -8.02 32.38 13.69
N ILE A 652 -9.12 31.64 13.68
CA ILE A 652 -9.27 30.45 12.85
C ILE A 652 -10.54 30.59 12.01
N MET A 653 -10.37 30.74 10.71
CA MET A 653 -11.46 30.52 9.75
C MET A 653 -11.55 29.02 9.45
N GLY A 654 -12.77 28.50 9.27
CA GLY A 654 -12.92 27.08 8.99
C GLY A 654 -14.34 26.65 8.68
N GLU A 655 -14.47 25.71 7.75
CA GLU A 655 -15.73 25.11 7.36
C GLU A 655 -15.60 23.58 7.28
N THR A 656 -16.73 22.91 7.23
CA THR A 656 -16.83 21.45 7.16
C THR A 656 -17.45 21.05 5.83
N ALA A 657 -16.84 20.10 5.13
CA ALA A 657 -17.30 19.64 3.82
C ALA A 657 -17.32 18.11 3.76
N LEU A 658 -18.15 17.55 2.88
CA LEU A 658 -18.21 16.10 2.63
C LEU A 658 -17.29 15.75 1.47
N VAL A 659 -16.44 14.73 1.65
CA VAL A 659 -15.61 14.18 0.57
C VAL A 659 -16.40 13.10 -0.18
N VAL A 660 -16.40 13.16 -1.51
CA VAL A 660 -17.04 12.15 -2.38
C VAL A 660 -16.02 11.26 -3.09
N GLU A 661 -14.80 11.76 -3.29
CA GLU A 661 -13.71 11.01 -3.93
C GLU A 661 -12.36 11.40 -3.32
N VAL A 662 -11.48 10.40 -3.17
CA VAL A 662 -10.13 10.55 -2.62
C VAL A 662 -9.14 10.09 -3.67
N ASN A 663 -8.26 11.00 -4.10
CA ASN A 663 -7.14 10.74 -4.99
C ASN A 663 -5.82 10.98 -4.22
N PRO A 664 -4.68 10.39 -4.61
CA PRO A 664 -3.45 10.46 -3.81
C PRO A 664 -3.01 11.88 -3.36
N THR A 665 -3.27 12.88 -4.19
CA THR A 665 -2.91 14.30 -3.97
C THR A 665 -4.08 15.26 -4.15
N SER A 666 -5.31 14.75 -4.17
CA SER A 666 -6.50 15.62 -4.21
C SER A 666 -7.72 15.01 -3.55
N LEU A 667 -8.58 15.88 -3.01
CA LEU A 667 -9.89 15.52 -2.46
C LEU A 667 -10.98 16.19 -3.28
N VAL A 668 -12.00 15.43 -3.67
CA VAL A 668 -13.20 15.96 -4.33
C VAL A 668 -14.33 16.05 -3.31
N LEU A 669 -14.91 17.23 -3.19
CA LEU A 669 -15.98 17.55 -2.27
C LEU A 669 -17.35 17.46 -2.94
N ALA A 670 -18.38 17.20 -2.14
CA ALA A 670 -19.77 17.20 -2.60
C ALA A 670 -20.26 18.59 -3.06
N SER A 671 -19.62 19.66 -2.58
CA SER A 671 -19.94 21.04 -2.94
C SER A 671 -18.70 21.93 -2.82
N PRO A 672 -18.61 23.03 -3.59
CA PRO A 672 -17.53 24.01 -3.45
C PRO A 672 -17.51 24.63 -2.05
N LEU A 673 -16.34 25.12 -1.67
CA LEU A 673 -16.11 25.83 -0.41
C LEU A 673 -16.80 27.20 -0.42
N SER A 674 -17.30 27.64 0.73
CA SER A 674 -18.01 28.91 0.87
C SER A 674 -17.06 30.12 0.87
N THR A 675 -15.78 29.89 1.17
CA THR A 675 -14.74 30.92 1.19
C THR A 675 -13.43 30.39 0.59
N THR A 676 -12.56 31.30 0.17
CA THR A 676 -11.22 30.93 -0.30
C THR A 676 -10.32 30.63 0.89
N TYR A 677 -9.66 29.47 0.85
CA TYR A 677 -8.60 29.09 1.77
C TYR A 677 -7.24 29.24 1.07
N PRO A 678 -6.25 29.86 1.70
CA PRO A 678 -4.91 30.01 1.13
C PRO A 678 -4.14 28.67 1.16
N VAL A 679 -3.05 28.61 0.38
CA VAL A 679 -2.09 27.50 0.43
C VAL A 679 -1.57 27.30 1.85
N GLY A 680 -1.34 26.04 2.25
CA GLY A 680 -0.89 25.69 3.60
C GLY A 680 -2.01 25.59 4.64
N SER A 681 -3.26 25.90 4.29
CA SER A 681 -4.42 25.63 5.18
C SER A 681 -4.49 24.15 5.53
N ASN A 682 -4.83 23.84 6.78
CA ASN A 682 -4.98 22.47 7.26
C ASN A 682 -6.29 21.88 6.74
N VAL A 683 -6.22 20.65 6.26
CA VAL A 683 -7.37 19.84 5.86
C VAL A 683 -7.33 18.58 6.69
N SER A 684 -8.38 18.31 7.46
CA SER A 684 -8.38 17.24 8.45
C SER A 684 -9.61 16.37 8.32
N SER A 685 -9.43 15.06 8.31
CA SER A 685 -10.53 14.10 8.36
C SER A 685 -11.20 14.13 9.74
N ILE A 686 -12.53 14.05 9.77
CA ILE A 686 -13.33 14.13 10.99
C ILE A 686 -13.76 12.72 11.41
N GLN A 687 -13.50 12.37 12.67
CA GLN A 687 -14.20 11.26 13.33
C GLN A 687 -15.50 11.82 13.93
N ASN A 688 -16.64 11.27 13.48
CA ASN A 688 -17.94 11.63 14.02
C ASN A 688 -18.27 10.73 15.23
N LEU A 689 -18.52 11.34 16.38
CA LEU A 689 -18.95 10.68 17.61
C LEU A 689 -20.48 10.64 17.73
N GLY A 690 -21.22 11.29 16.83
CA GLY A 690 -22.67 11.43 16.86
C GLY A 690 -23.15 12.24 18.06
N ASP A 691 -24.43 12.11 18.39
CA ASP A 691 -25.01 12.86 19.50
C ASP A 691 -24.49 12.36 20.85
N LEU A 692 -24.07 13.31 21.69
CA LEU A 692 -23.58 13.02 23.04
C LEU A 692 -24.60 13.52 24.07
N GLN A 693 -25.16 12.56 24.80
CA GLN A 693 -26.10 12.81 25.89
C GLN A 693 -26.02 11.66 26.90
N ALA A 694 -26.05 12.00 28.19
CA ALA A 694 -26.26 11.03 29.24
C ALA A 694 -27.71 10.53 29.21
N ARG A 695 -27.88 9.22 29.26
CA ARG A 695 -29.21 8.60 29.22
C ARG A 695 -29.25 7.27 29.95
N ILE A 696 -30.46 6.87 30.33
CA ILE A 696 -30.74 5.53 30.84
C ILE A 696 -31.20 4.66 29.68
N GLY A 697 -30.64 3.46 29.60
CA GLY A 697 -31.06 2.41 28.70
C GLY A 697 -32.36 1.76 29.18
N THR A 698 -32.69 0.62 28.58
CA THR A 698 -33.95 -0.03 28.93
C THR A 698 -33.89 -0.65 30.33
N VAL A 699 -34.96 -0.44 31.10
CA VAL A 699 -35.12 -0.94 32.48
C VAL A 699 -35.85 -2.28 32.45
N ARG A 700 -35.40 -3.24 33.26
CA ARG A 700 -35.86 -4.62 33.28
C ARG A 700 -36.04 -5.09 34.71
N ASP A 701 -37.19 -5.66 35.03
CA ASP A 701 -37.46 -6.27 36.34
C ASP A 701 -37.33 -7.79 36.24
N MET A 702 -36.79 -8.45 37.27
CA MET A 702 -36.55 -9.90 37.26
C MET A 702 -36.88 -10.56 38.59
N THR A 703 -37.38 -11.80 38.55
CA THR A 703 -37.80 -12.56 39.73
C THR A 703 -36.63 -12.97 40.63
N ALA A 704 -35.42 -13.05 40.08
CA ALA A 704 -34.21 -13.37 40.82
C ALA A 704 -32.95 -12.85 40.12
N TRP A 705 -32.02 -12.26 40.90
CA TRP A 705 -30.67 -11.95 40.41
C TRP A 705 -29.72 -13.15 40.59
N SER A 706 -29.25 -13.74 39.49
CA SER A 706 -28.33 -14.89 39.48
C SER A 706 -26.88 -14.53 39.14
N ASN A 707 -26.48 -13.26 39.31
CA ASN A 707 -25.16 -12.75 38.92
C ASN A 707 -24.82 -12.98 37.43
N ASN A 708 -25.83 -12.94 36.56
CA ASN A 708 -25.66 -13.04 35.12
C ASN A 708 -25.88 -11.67 34.47
N TRP A 709 -24.80 -11.08 33.98
CA TRP A 709 -24.82 -9.77 33.32
C TRP A 709 -25.03 -9.86 31.81
N ASP A 710 -24.98 -11.05 31.23
CA ASP A 710 -25.03 -11.22 29.78
C ASP A 710 -26.42 -11.67 29.31
N LEU A 711 -27.19 -12.31 30.19
CA LEU A 711 -28.57 -12.70 29.93
C LEU A 711 -29.50 -12.27 31.07
N ASP A 712 -30.62 -11.65 30.71
CA ASP A 712 -31.67 -11.27 31.65
C ASP A 712 -32.44 -12.50 32.16
N GLY A 713 -32.87 -12.44 33.43
CA GLY A 713 -33.69 -13.47 34.05
C GLY A 713 -35.19 -13.39 33.67
N THR A 714 -36.00 -14.28 34.24
CA THR A 714 -37.45 -14.25 34.09
C THR A 714 -38.03 -12.93 34.61
N PRO A 715 -38.93 -12.26 33.86
CA PRO A 715 -39.53 -11.01 34.31
C PRO A 715 -40.29 -11.13 35.64
N ALA A 716 -40.10 -10.16 36.54
CA ALA A 716 -40.86 -10.06 37.78
C ALA A 716 -42.33 -9.69 37.53
N THR A 717 -43.20 -10.02 38.50
CA THR A 717 -44.58 -9.50 38.51
C THR A 717 -44.62 -8.04 38.99
N ALA A 718 -43.74 -7.69 39.94
CA ALA A 718 -43.47 -6.29 40.27
C ALA A 718 -42.79 -5.59 39.10
N ASN A 719 -43.14 -4.32 38.87
CA ASN A 719 -42.65 -3.56 37.72
C ASN A 719 -42.36 -2.11 38.13
N MET A 720 -41.20 -1.61 37.75
CA MET A 720 -40.79 -0.23 38.01
C MET A 720 -41.42 0.73 36.99
N ASN A 721 -42.23 1.69 37.46
CA ASN A 721 -42.90 2.69 36.62
C ASN A 721 -41.94 3.80 36.18
N THR A 722 -41.10 3.48 35.20
CA THR A 722 -40.13 4.41 34.60
C THR A 722 -40.72 5.31 33.51
N VAL A 723 -42.01 5.13 33.19
CA VAL A 723 -42.75 5.98 32.25
C VAL A 723 -43.15 7.28 32.93
N ASP A 724 -43.82 7.20 34.08
CA ASP A 724 -44.24 8.40 34.82
C ASP A 724 -43.10 8.98 35.67
N PHE A 725 -42.15 8.12 36.08
CA PHE A 725 -41.01 8.49 36.91
C PHE A 725 -39.69 7.98 36.29
N PRO A 726 -39.20 8.61 35.22
CA PRO A 726 -37.96 8.20 34.58
C PRO A 726 -36.78 8.32 35.54
N ILE A 727 -35.80 7.42 35.38
CA ILE A 727 -34.54 7.50 36.11
C ILE A 727 -33.74 8.70 35.56
N GLU A 728 -33.41 9.64 36.44
CA GLU A 728 -32.74 10.89 36.07
C GLU A 728 -31.21 10.70 36.07
N VAL A 729 -30.54 11.29 35.08
CA VAL A 729 -29.07 11.31 34.93
C VAL A 729 -28.60 12.70 34.50
N ARG A 730 -27.29 12.96 34.60
CA ARG A 730 -26.66 14.20 34.13
C ARG A 730 -25.41 13.89 33.32
N ASN A 731 -25.07 14.74 32.36
CA ASN A 731 -23.89 14.62 31.52
C ASN A 731 -22.59 14.65 32.37
N ASP A 732 -22.58 15.48 33.41
CA ASP A 732 -21.45 15.66 34.33
C ASP A 732 -21.28 14.54 35.38
N THR A 733 -22.23 13.62 35.57
CA THR A 733 -22.09 12.55 36.58
C THR A 733 -22.30 11.14 36.06
N ALA A 734 -23.03 10.97 34.96
CA ALA A 734 -23.31 9.66 34.39
C ALA A 734 -22.03 8.97 33.91
N VAL A 735 -21.99 7.66 34.11
CA VAL A 735 -20.92 6.76 33.66
C VAL A 735 -21.51 5.65 32.79
N ASN A 736 -20.72 5.06 31.91
CA ASN A 736 -21.13 3.89 31.14
C ASN A 736 -21.11 2.65 32.05
N GLU A 737 -22.24 2.24 32.63
CA GLU A 737 -22.29 1.14 33.60
C GLU A 737 -23.60 0.35 33.52
N ASP A 738 -23.50 -0.94 33.84
CA ASP A 738 -24.65 -1.83 34.02
C ASP A 738 -25.00 -1.89 35.50
N TRP A 739 -26.21 -1.47 35.85
CA TRP A 739 -26.70 -1.40 37.23
C TRP A 739 -27.72 -2.50 37.51
N VAL A 740 -27.70 -3.00 38.75
CA VAL A 740 -28.75 -3.85 39.30
C VAL A 740 -29.13 -3.39 40.71
N LEU A 741 -30.43 -3.23 40.95
CA LEU A 741 -31.02 -3.09 42.28
C LEU A 741 -31.48 -4.47 42.72
N ILE A 742 -30.92 -5.01 43.79
CA ILE A 742 -31.27 -6.34 44.29
C ILE A 742 -32.06 -6.16 45.58
N PHE A 743 -33.33 -6.55 45.57
CA PHE A 743 -34.22 -6.43 46.72
C PHE A 743 -33.80 -7.40 47.82
N THR A 744 -33.58 -6.87 49.02
CA THR A 744 -33.29 -7.63 50.25
C THR A 744 -34.54 -7.87 51.08
N GLY A 745 -35.64 -7.19 50.74
CA GLY A 745 -36.97 -7.32 51.33
C GLY A 745 -38.00 -6.57 50.48
N PRO A 746 -39.25 -6.45 50.94
CA PRO A 746 -40.31 -5.81 50.15
C PRO A 746 -40.10 -4.32 49.86
N THR A 747 -39.28 -3.64 50.68
CA THR A 747 -39.02 -2.21 50.55
C THR A 747 -37.53 -1.87 50.52
N SER A 748 -36.63 -2.80 50.79
CA SER A 748 -35.18 -2.53 50.88
C SER A 748 -34.42 -3.21 49.75
N PHE A 749 -33.39 -2.54 49.22
CA PHE A 749 -32.54 -3.07 48.16
C PHE A 749 -31.09 -2.61 48.28
N ARG A 750 -30.18 -3.30 47.60
CA ARG A 750 -28.80 -2.87 47.35
C ARG A 750 -28.62 -2.51 45.88
N CYS A 751 -27.90 -1.43 45.60
CA CYS A 751 -27.52 -1.04 44.25
C CYS A 751 -26.10 -1.51 43.95
N VAL A 752 -25.95 -2.29 42.89
CA VAL A 752 -24.69 -2.90 42.47
C VAL A 752 -24.43 -2.54 41.01
N GLY A 753 -23.26 -1.97 40.70
CA GLY A 753 -22.76 -1.84 39.34
C GLY A 753 -21.95 -3.07 38.93
N ARG A 754 -21.97 -3.45 37.66
CA ARG A 754 -21.19 -4.60 37.14
C ARG A 754 -19.72 -4.48 37.49
N ARG A 755 -19.17 -3.28 37.39
CA ARG A 755 -17.75 -3.00 37.66
C ARG A 755 -17.55 -2.33 39.01
N LEU A 756 -18.45 -1.42 39.38
CA LEU A 756 -18.34 -0.65 40.62
C LEU A 756 -18.72 -1.44 41.89
N GLY A 757 -19.33 -2.62 41.75
CA GLY A 757 -19.81 -3.40 42.89
C GLY A 757 -20.94 -2.69 43.62
N GLN A 758 -21.18 -3.04 44.89
CA GLN A 758 -22.23 -2.41 45.68
C GLN A 758 -21.88 -0.97 46.03
N ILE A 759 -22.57 0.00 45.44
CA ILE A 759 -22.29 1.42 45.64
C ILE A 759 -23.16 2.07 46.73
N ALA A 760 -24.33 1.49 47.01
CA ALA A 760 -25.26 2.00 48.01
C ALA A 760 -26.33 0.97 48.38
N THR A 761 -27.03 1.22 49.48
CA THR A 761 -28.29 0.57 49.86
C THR A 761 -29.40 1.61 49.86
N GLY A 762 -30.62 1.21 49.50
CA GLY A 762 -31.76 2.10 49.42
C GLY A 762 -33.06 1.42 49.83
N ASP A 763 -34.14 2.20 49.80
CA ASP A 763 -35.48 1.73 50.02
C ASP A 763 -36.47 2.32 49.00
N THR A 764 -37.65 1.74 48.89
CA THR A 764 -38.70 2.19 47.96
C THR A 764 -39.53 3.36 48.48
N LEU A 765 -39.29 3.81 49.73
CA LEU A 765 -40.06 4.86 50.39
C LEU A 765 -39.45 6.25 50.15
N ASN A 766 -38.14 6.32 49.91
CA ASN A 766 -37.37 7.54 49.69
C ASN A 766 -36.80 7.61 48.27
N ASP A 767 -36.48 8.82 47.82
CA ASP A 767 -35.70 9.01 46.59
C ASP A 767 -34.32 8.36 46.75
N PHE A 768 -33.91 7.58 45.77
CA PHE A 768 -32.62 6.90 45.76
C PHE A 768 -31.64 7.62 44.84
N ALA A 769 -30.60 8.22 45.42
CA ALA A 769 -29.61 9.05 44.72
C ALA A 769 -28.18 8.67 45.17
N PRO A 770 -27.63 7.54 44.68
CA PRO A 770 -26.33 7.06 45.14
C PRO A 770 -25.20 8.01 44.71
N VAL A 771 -24.40 8.46 45.68
CA VAL A 771 -23.34 9.46 45.48
C VAL A 771 -22.15 8.86 44.74
N ASN A 772 -21.71 9.55 43.69
CA ASN A 772 -20.44 9.27 43.03
C ASN A 772 -19.30 9.93 43.83
N PRO A 773 -18.33 9.15 44.36
CA PRO A 773 -17.25 9.69 45.17
C PRO A 773 -16.31 10.64 44.40
N LEU A 774 -16.28 10.59 43.07
CA LEU A 774 -15.45 11.46 42.23
C LEU A 774 -16.06 12.85 42.04
N THR A 775 -17.38 12.93 41.91
CA THR A 775 -18.08 14.21 41.64
C THR A 775 -18.78 14.77 42.88
N LEU A 776 -18.94 13.97 43.93
CA LEU A 776 -19.76 14.26 45.11
C LEU A 776 -21.23 14.53 44.78
N LEU A 777 -21.67 14.11 43.59
CA LEU A 777 -23.03 14.23 43.09
C LEU A 777 -23.57 12.83 42.75
N PRO A 778 -24.90 12.63 42.67
CA PRO A 778 -25.47 11.32 42.36
C PRO A 778 -25.07 10.79 40.96
N TYR A 779 -24.86 9.48 40.84
CA TYR A 779 -24.71 8.81 39.53
C TYR A 779 -26.00 8.94 38.71
N PHE A 780 -27.13 8.75 39.37
CA PHE A 780 -28.49 8.85 38.85
C PHE A 780 -29.43 9.10 40.04
N ILE A 781 -30.68 9.49 39.76
CA ILE A 781 -31.72 9.66 40.78
C ILE A 781 -32.93 8.83 40.37
N ILE A 782 -33.42 8.02 41.30
CA ILE A 782 -34.67 7.27 41.17
C ILE A 782 -35.66 7.86 42.18
N ARG A 783 -36.77 8.40 41.68
CA ARG A 783 -37.85 8.93 42.53
C ARG A 783 -38.57 7.79 43.23
N SER A 784 -38.97 7.97 44.49
CA SER A 784 -39.69 6.93 45.25
C SER A 784 -40.94 6.42 44.53
N GLY A 785 -41.65 7.30 43.80
CA GLY A 785 -42.81 6.95 42.97
C GLY A 785 -42.54 5.93 41.86
N ALA A 786 -41.28 5.78 41.42
CA ALA A 786 -40.92 4.85 40.36
C ALA A 786 -41.00 3.38 40.78
N PHE A 787 -40.82 3.06 42.07
CA PHE A 787 -40.71 1.68 42.52
C PHE A 787 -42.03 0.90 42.49
N GLY A 788 -43.19 1.58 42.52
CA GLY A 788 -44.47 0.88 42.63
C GLY A 788 -44.55 0.02 43.90
N GLY A 789 -45.03 -1.22 43.80
CA GLY A 789 -45.11 -2.16 44.92
C GLY A 789 -45.11 -3.63 44.48
N GLY A 790 -45.08 -4.53 45.46
CA GLY A 790 -45.13 -5.99 45.23
C GLY A 790 -43.76 -6.68 45.16
N TRP A 791 -42.68 -5.99 45.54
CA TRP A 791 -41.34 -6.55 45.53
C TRP A 791 -41.12 -7.64 46.58
N ASN A 792 -40.27 -8.62 46.26
CA ASN A 792 -39.84 -9.68 47.17
C ASN A 792 -38.31 -9.73 47.27
N ALA A 793 -37.80 -10.27 48.38
CA ALA A 793 -36.38 -10.50 48.53
C ALA A 793 -35.85 -11.43 47.42
N GLY A 794 -34.78 -11.03 46.75
CA GLY A 794 -34.17 -11.73 45.62
C GLY A 794 -34.55 -11.16 44.25
N GLU A 795 -35.71 -10.50 44.13
CA GLU A 795 -36.10 -9.79 42.91
C GLU A 795 -35.13 -8.65 42.62
N ALA A 796 -35.05 -8.23 41.35
CA ALA A 796 -34.11 -7.20 40.96
C ALA A 796 -34.60 -6.32 39.79
N VAL A 797 -34.04 -5.13 39.71
CA VAL A 797 -34.21 -4.19 38.58
C VAL A 797 -32.86 -3.94 37.94
N ARG A 798 -32.75 -4.17 36.64
CA ARG A 798 -31.53 -3.95 35.86
C ARG A 798 -31.74 -2.83 34.85
N PHE A 799 -30.73 -1.97 34.71
CA PHE A 799 -30.70 -0.93 33.68
C PHE A 799 -29.26 -0.55 33.36
N ARG A 800 -29.05 0.13 32.23
CA ARG A 800 -27.75 0.68 31.83
C ARG A 800 -27.78 2.20 31.94
N SER A 801 -26.70 2.82 32.37
CA SER A 801 -26.47 4.24 32.14
C SER A 801 -25.43 4.43 31.04
N TYR A 802 -25.66 5.44 30.22
CA TYR A 802 -24.73 5.89 29.19
C TYR A 802 -24.27 7.29 29.53
N ALA A 803 -22.97 7.54 29.41
CA ALA A 803 -22.39 8.86 29.57
C ALA A 803 -22.45 9.66 28.27
N ALA A 804 -22.40 11.00 28.36
CA ALA A 804 -22.29 11.89 27.22
C ALA A 804 -20.87 11.93 26.62
N SER A 805 -20.30 10.75 26.31
CA SER A 805 -18.92 10.60 25.87
C SER A 805 -18.71 9.29 25.12
N LYS A 806 -17.72 9.27 24.21
CA LYS A 806 -17.25 8.09 23.50
C LYS A 806 -15.73 8.01 23.52
N PRO A 807 -15.13 6.81 23.51
CA PRO A 807 -13.69 6.65 23.42
C PRO A 807 -13.18 7.04 22.04
N ALA A 808 -11.97 7.59 21.99
CA ALA A 808 -11.21 7.83 20.77
C ALA A 808 -9.78 7.31 20.95
N MET A 809 -9.24 6.65 19.92
CA MET A 809 -7.87 6.13 19.89
C MET A 809 -7.00 7.07 19.05
N LEU A 810 -6.00 7.66 19.68
CA LEU A 810 -5.01 8.52 19.04
C LEU A 810 -3.71 7.73 18.86
N LEU A 811 -3.05 7.95 17.72
CA LEU A 811 -1.80 7.29 17.34
C LEU A 811 -0.79 8.37 16.98
N ARG A 812 0.41 8.28 17.54
CA ARG A 812 1.54 9.13 17.17
C ARG A 812 2.66 8.24 16.65
N THR A 813 3.13 8.50 15.44
CA THR A 813 4.25 7.77 14.84
C THR A 813 5.44 8.70 14.69
N VAL A 814 6.58 8.28 15.21
CA VAL A 814 7.85 8.99 15.14
C VAL A 814 8.76 8.19 14.22
N ARG A 815 9.24 8.80 13.14
CA ARG A 815 10.18 8.17 12.20
C ARG A 815 11.61 8.40 12.65
N SER A 816 12.47 7.40 12.40
CA SER A 816 13.90 7.51 12.64
C SER A 816 14.49 8.67 11.84
N GLY A 817 15.26 9.51 12.51
CA GLY A 817 15.96 10.63 11.90
C GLY A 817 16.62 11.52 12.94
N HIS A 818 17.34 12.53 12.45
CA HIS A 818 17.93 13.56 13.30
C HIS A 818 17.11 14.83 13.12
N SER A 819 16.15 15.08 14.01
CA SER A 819 15.51 16.40 14.13
C SER A 819 15.93 17.04 15.44
N GLN A 820 16.34 18.31 15.39
CA GLN A 820 16.50 19.13 16.58
C GLN A 820 15.40 20.19 16.55
N ILE A 821 14.17 19.79 16.90
CA ILE A 821 13.10 20.75 17.09
C ILE A 821 12.94 21.06 18.58
N THR A 822 12.90 22.34 18.91
CA THR A 822 12.83 22.79 20.31
C THR A 822 11.39 22.78 20.83
N THR A 823 10.39 22.80 19.94
CA THR A 823 8.96 22.80 20.25
C THR A 823 8.20 22.03 19.18
N ASP A 824 7.44 21.00 19.58
CA ASP A 824 6.45 20.35 18.74
C ASP A 824 5.05 20.51 19.33
N ARG A 825 4.04 20.74 18.49
CA ARG A 825 2.66 20.93 18.93
C ARG A 825 1.67 20.42 17.91
N ALA A 826 0.85 19.47 18.32
CA ALA A 826 -0.38 19.09 17.63
C ALA A 826 -1.60 19.53 18.44
N VAL A 827 -2.72 19.79 17.75
CA VAL A 827 -3.98 20.20 18.40
C VAL A 827 -5.09 19.26 17.99
N LEU A 828 -5.67 18.56 18.97
CA LEU A 828 -6.93 17.85 18.83
C LEU A 828 -8.08 18.82 19.10
N ALA A 829 -8.98 18.99 18.13
CA ALA A 829 -10.20 19.77 18.32
C ALA A 829 -11.37 18.84 18.60
N PHE A 830 -12.20 19.21 19.59
CA PHE A 830 -13.50 18.61 19.85
C PHE A 830 -14.57 19.68 19.66
N ARG A 831 -15.57 19.37 18.84
CA ARG A 831 -16.65 20.29 18.46
C ARG A 831 -17.98 19.54 18.38
N GLY A 832 -19.06 20.29 18.38
CA GLY A 832 -20.43 19.83 18.13
C GLY A 832 -21.34 21.04 18.02
N ASN A 833 -22.62 20.79 17.77
CA ASN A 833 -23.64 21.84 17.72
C ASN A 833 -24.55 21.73 18.95
N GLU A 834 -25.00 22.86 19.46
CA GLU A 834 -26.06 22.90 20.46
C GLU A 834 -27.39 22.46 19.81
N SER A 835 -28.18 21.68 20.55
CA SER A 835 -29.49 21.15 20.12
C SER A 835 -30.60 22.18 20.07
#